data_AF-A0A2K4L1G2-F1
#
_entry.id   AF-A0A2K4L1G2-F1
#
_cell.length_a   1.000
_cell.length_b   1.000
_cell.length_c   1.000
_cell.angle_alpha   90.00
_cell.angle_beta   90.00
_cell.angle_gamma   90.00
#
_symmetry.space_group_name_H-M   'P 1'
#
loop_
_entity.id
_entity.type
_entity.pdbx_description
1 polymer ?
#
loop_
_entity_poly.entity_id
_entity_poly.type
_entity_poly.pdbx_seq_one_letter_code
_entity_poly.pdbx_strand_id
1 'polypeptide(L)'
;MDEELAVWAEVDEEFDFTKEELFFDALRIHDDLVSQIFPTERCVLVMATTRRDLDYGDRWTNQAKNDENRKVFLMVRNGENVHRVFSPVESHLGTGRLFPSRDDQDRIFRGVDGSQIKFEDVAYTAHLSSHARYALHYKRFLLLMCGLDHREKLFGEFYPGPESLHFVTLDFQEKFCRFIHDDDGEGLIETTPRQPVAAWIKEKNAYLCSGSRVLCLWHELMNPDTAPSACKARGDHFDRDFRPSNPIDLKIAARIADSLCVKVEVKGGYGSRARTFSCNVNLTSFDHRTWSSGNLTFLCLDTVEPEELHWYIHNREARSNHIQFIRFFKLALAHLEQERASERDARNRMLQALSDGAIAHGEDARGIISQTVIAWRAANRGKPLPQFVDGKAPAAWKGLLDQMYALAGNGVRQAQEIEAFVRQSGYQPLRIALTGNSKFVVYAAPKDNELDNRLEPHAWVNRMIVEHSKGKLVEKSRRWVILRQVDAAETSLKEWSEIKEWMRTSVFESYELKQEILDEVVGHAGKIKDLLRGQDAASHRVLLEDWFELRSEMSEDSNIVASPNLVIPVGAYFYPSTSSVNYIGARISNPYGWLYHNAPDDKIRDEMRRRFIRAFADKEYAASHHDQLITTKSPWALAQLSAEHRHEGMKPLSGAYMRSMGSGSHPDPRLATAYANWISRDGRGSQVWLADGCVDENGTLQLDSLLGVSLPADYDPRDVLEVHASTADGKEVPFGRWLEIIPAGSDYTAINRNVAGASGYSFTTSHCASPAEARELVQSKARAEGVEVKPAELIEGAPLPAEGCERWIILQRSEGNAQTIA
;
A
#
# COMPACT_ATOMS: atom_id res chain seq x y z
N MET A 1 21.66 -15.76 -25.26
CA MET A 1 22.75 -16.68 -24.92
C MET A 1 22.83 -16.82 -23.41
N ASP A 2 22.97 -15.69 -22.72
CA ASP A 2 22.94 -15.54 -21.27
C ASP A 2 21.83 -16.35 -20.57
N GLU A 3 20.61 -16.29 -21.08
CA GLU A 3 19.44 -16.99 -20.51
C GLU A 3 19.54 -18.53 -20.55
N GLU A 4 20.15 -19.09 -21.59
CA GLU A 4 20.34 -20.54 -21.72
C GLU A 4 21.57 -21.01 -20.92
N LEU A 5 22.63 -20.19 -20.92
CA LEU A 5 23.84 -20.44 -20.16
C LEU A 5 23.61 -20.39 -18.64
N ALA A 6 22.70 -19.52 -18.17
CA ALA A 6 22.39 -19.35 -16.75
C ALA A 6 21.90 -20.65 -16.06
N VAL A 7 21.43 -21.65 -16.83
CA VAL A 7 21.05 -22.98 -16.32
C VAL A 7 22.29 -23.81 -15.95
N TRP A 8 23.45 -23.56 -16.54
CA TRP A 8 24.65 -24.41 -16.41
C TRP A 8 25.83 -23.70 -15.74
N ALA A 9 25.92 -22.37 -15.87
CA ALA A 9 26.94 -21.56 -15.25
C ALA A 9 26.34 -20.44 -14.38
N GLU A 10 27.16 -19.87 -13.48
CA GLU A 10 26.84 -18.60 -12.82
C GLU A 10 26.98 -17.47 -13.85
N VAL A 11 25.84 -16.96 -14.30
CA VAL A 11 25.74 -15.83 -15.22
C VAL A 11 25.14 -14.67 -14.45
N ASP A 12 25.83 -13.53 -14.42
CA ASP A 12 25.36 -12.32 -13.76
C ASP A 12 24.58 -11.41 -14.71
N GLU A 13 24.03 -10.33 -14.16
CA GLU A 13 23.28 -9.35 -14.95
C GLU A 13 24.19 -8.57 -15.92
N GLU A 14 25.50 -8.56 -15.69
CA GLU A 14 26.56 -7.93 -16.50
C GLU A 14 27.08 -8.82 -17.63
N PHE A 15 26.41 -9.95 -17.92
CA PHE A 15 26.79 -10.78 -19.06
C PHE A 15 26.53 -10.07 -20.39
N ASP A 16 27.60 -9.79 -21.15
CA ASP A 16 27.54 -9.09 -22.43
C ASP A 16 28.39 -9.78 -23.51
N PHE A 17 28.42 -9.19 -24.70
CA PHE A 17 29.11 -9.74 -25.88
C PHE A 17 30.61 -10.00 -25.65
N THR A 18 31.24 -9.37 -24.65
CA THR A 18 32.66 -9.60 -24.34
C THR A 18 32.92 -10.93 -23.65
N LYS A 19 31.87 -11.58 -23.11
CA LYS A 19 31.94 -12.83 -22.34
C LYS A 19 31.44 -14.06 -23.14
N GLU A 20 31.31 -13.95 -24.47
CA GLU A 20 30.75 -15.02 -25.32
C GLU A 20 31.54 -16.35 -25.26
N GLU A 21 32.84 -16.31 -24.98
CA GLU A 21 33.66 -17.52 -24.86
C GLU A 21 33.17 -18.47 -23.76
N LEU A 22 32.66 -17.93 -22.64
CA LEU A 22 32.11 -18.75 -21.54
C LEU A 22 30.97 -19.66 -22.01
N PHE A 23 30.16 -19.16 -22.96
CA PHE A 23 29.08 -19.94 -23.53
C PHE A 23 29.59 -21.06 -24.45
N PHE A 24 30.57 -20.76 -25.29
CA PHE A 24 31.14 -21.77 -26.19
C PHE A 24 31.91 -22.85 -25.43
N ASP A 25 32.56 -22.51 -24.33
CA ASP A 25 33.17 -23.49 -23.44
C ASP A 25 32.12 -24.36 -22.75
N ALA A 26 31.01 -23.78 -22.28
CA ALA A 26 29.91 -24.54 -21.70
C ALA A 26 29.29 -25.54 -22.70
N LEU A 27 29.15 -25.16 -23.98
CA LEU A 27 28.67 -26.07 -25.02
C LEU A 27 29.59 -27.28 -25.27
N ARG A 28 30.89 -27.15 -24.99
CA ARG A 28 31.86 -28.25 -25.13
C ARG A 28 31.86 -29.20 -23.93
N ILE A 29 31.36 -28.74 -22.77
CA ILE A 29 31.40 -29.47 -21.51
C ILE A 29 30.06 -30.14 -21.21
N HIS A 30 28.94 -29.53 -21.63
CA HIS A 30 27.59 -29.93 -21.23
C HIS A 30 26.74 -30.35 -22.44
N ASP A 31 26.64 -31.66 -22.72
CA ASP A 31 25.81 -32.22 -23.80
C ASP A 31 24.32 -31.89 -23.63
N ASP A 32 23.86 -31.78 -22.39
CA ASP A 32 22.48 -31.39 -22.06
C ASP A 32 22.20 -29.92 -22.44
N LEU A 33 23.20 -29.02 -22.40
CA LEU A 33 23.05 -27.64 -22.88
C LEU A 33 22.89 -27.62 -24.41
N VAL A 34 23.61 -28.49 -25.12
CA VAL A 34 23.43 -28.66 -26.57
C VAL A 34 22.01 -29.14 -26.85
N SER A 35 21.52 -30.13 -26.11
CA SER A 35 20.16 -30.65 -26.26
C SER A 35 19.07 -29.64 -25.87
N GLN A 36 19.36 -28.74 -24.93
CA GLN A 36 18.46 -27.65 -24.52
C GLN A 36 18.29 -26.59 -25.61
N ILE A 37 19.36 -26.28 -26.33
CA ILE A 37 19.39 -25.19 -27.32
C ILE A 37 18.99 -25.68 -28.73
N PHE A 38 19.43 -26.88 -29.11
CA PHE A 38 19.23 -27.42 -30.46
C PHE A 38 18.09 -28.45 -30.46
N PRO A 39 16.93 -28.16 -31.08
CA PRO A 39 15.75 -29.04 -31.03
C PRO A 39 15.97 -30.43 -31.63
N THR A 40 16.92 -30.55 -32.56
CA THR A 40 17.26 -31.80 -33.23
C THR A 40 18.77 -31.87 -33.48
N GLU A 41 19.28 -33.06 -33.78
CA GLU A 41 20.70 -33.27 -34.14
C GLU A 41 21.11 -32.58 -35.45
N ARG A 42 20.16 -32.17 -36.29
CA ARG A 42 20.43 -31.38 -37.49
C ARG A 42 19.47 -30.19 -37.56
N CYS A 43 19.97 -29.01 -37.21
CA CYS A 43 19.16 -27.79 -37.22
C CYS A 43 20.00 -26.53 -37.37
N VAL A 44 19.31 -25.43 -37.71
CA VAL A 44 19.84 -24.07 -37.73
C VAL A 44 19.03 -23.24 -36.77
N LEU A 45 19.70 -22.42 -35.97
CA LEU A 45 19.06 -21.44 -35.11
C LEU A 45 19.79 -20.10 -35.17
N VAL A 46 19.08 -19.07 -34.74
CA VAL A 46 19.62 -17.74 -34.48
C VAL A 46 19.81 -17.55 -32.98
N MET A 47 20.90 -16.92 -32.60
CA MET A 47 21.15 -16.54 -31.21
C MET A 47 21.71 -15.13 -31.14
N ALA A 48 21.33 -14.39 -30.12
CA ALA A 48 21.99 -13.15 -29.71
C ALA A 48 22.64 -13.36 -28.34
N THR A 49 23.61 -12.53 -27.99
CA THR A 49 24.26 -12.57 -26.68
C THR A 49 23.23 -12.30 -25.59
N THR A 50 22.58 -11.13 -25.64
CA THR A 50 21.47 -10.78 -24.76
C THR A 50 20.51 -9.83 -25.46
N ARG A 51 19.23 -9.92 -25.11
CA ARG A 51 18.18 -8.99 -25.57
C ARG A 51 18.00 -7.78 -24.65
N ARG A 52 18.58 -7.84 -23.44
CA ARG A 52 18.45 -6.84 -22.37
C ARG A 52 19.24 -5.58 -22.71
N ASP A 53 18.76 -4.43 -22.22
CA ASP A 53 19.58 -3.23 -22.14
C ASP A 53 20.42 -3.27 -20.87
N LEU A 54 21.73 -3.19 -21.03
CA LEU A 54 22.68 -3.05 -19.94
C LEU A 54 23.08 -1.59 -19.80
N ASP A 55 23.25 -1.15 -18.55
CA ASP A 55 23.76 0.18 -18.23
C ASP A 55 25.29 0.12 -18.05
N TYR A 56 26.01 0.73 -18.97
CA TYR A 56 27.46 0.92 -18.97
C TYR A 56 27.88 2.31 -18.48
N GLY A 57 26.94 3.14 -18.00
CA GLY A 57 27.17 4.42 -17.34
C GLY A 57 26.91 5.66 -18.19
N ASP A 58 27.08 5.59 -19.52
CA ASP A 58 26.78 6.71 -20.43
C ASP A 58 25.90 6.31 -21.61
N ARG A 59 25.04 7.24 -22.05
CA ARG A 59 23.98 6.96 -23.03
C ARG A 59 24.51 6.49 -24.40
N TRP A 60 25.67 6.97 -24.84
CA TRP A 60 26.19 6.67 -26.17
C TRP A 60 26.88 5.30 -26.19
N THR A 61 27.67 5.01 -25.16
CA THR A 61 28.26 3.68 -24.96
C THR A 61 27.19 2.64 -24.67
N ASN A 62 26.13 2.98 -23.93
CA ASN A 62 24.98 2.10 -23.73
C ASN A 62 24.36 1.72 -25.06
N GLN A 63 24.06 2.71 -25.92
CA GLN A 63 23.48 2.44 -27.23
C GLN A 63 24.38 1.52 -28.06
N ALA A 64 25.67 1.87 -28.22
CA ALA A 64 26.58 1.11 -29.06
C ALA A 64 26.79 -0.33 -28.55
N LYS A 65 27.00 -0.52 -27.24
CA LYS A 65 27.22 -1.85 -26.66
C LYS A 65 25.95 -2.70 -26.60
N ASN A 66 24.78 -2.11 -26.36
CA ASN A 66 23.52 -2.83 -26.42
C ASN A 66 23.15 -3.21 -27.86
N ASP A 67 23.57 -2.41 -28.86
CA ASP A 67 23.46 -2.80 -30.26
C ASP A 67 24.35 -4.02 -30.57
N GLU A 68 25.58 -4.08 -30.06
CA GLU A 68 26.43 -5.28 -30.15
C GLU A 68 25.80 -6.50 -29.48
N ASN A 69 25.25 -6.36 -28.27
CA ASN A 69 24.58 -7.45 -27.54
C ASN A 69 23.42 -8.07 -28.33
N ARG A 70 22.70 -7.23 -29.09
CA ARG A 70 21.53 -7.62 -29.88
C ARG A 70 21.88 -8.15 -31.27
N LYS A 71 23.14 -8.07 -31.69
CA LYS A 71 23.54 -8.66 -32.97
C LYS A 71 23.29 -10.15 -32.95
N VAL A 72 22.48 -10.58 -33.90
CA VAL A 72 22.12 -11.99 -34.07
C VAL A 72 23.20 -12.69 -34.88
N PHE A 73 23.57 -13.90 -34.50
CA PHE A 73 24.44 -14.78 -35.28
C PHE A 73 23.79 -16.16 -35.45
N LEU A 74 24.28 -16.93 -36.42
CA LEU A 74 23.74 -18.25 -36.74
C LEU A 74 24.57 -19.35 -36.09
N MET A 75 23.87 -20.34 -35.54
CA MET A 75 24.45 -21.59 -35.09
C MET A 75 23.85 -22.75 -35.88
N VAL A 76 24.69 -23.71 -36.25
CA VAL A 76 24.31 -24.89 -37.01
C VAL A 76 24.79 -26.13 -36.30
N ARG A 77 23.88 -27.08 -36.05
CA ARG A 77 24.20 -28.41 -35.53
C ARG A 77 24.08 -29.44 -36.65
N ASN A 78 25.07 -30.32 -36.75
CA ASN A 78 25.07 -31.47 -37.64
C ASN A 78 25.64 -32.68 -36.89
N GLY A 79 24.73 -33.48 -36.31
CA GLY A 79 25.06 -34.53 -35.35
C GLY A 79 25.62 -33.94 -34.06
N GLU A 80 26.85 -34.35 -33.74
CA GLU A 80 27.62 -33.86 -32.59
C GLU A 80 28.39 -32.56 -32.90
N ASN A 81 28.50 -32.16 -34.17
CA ASN A 81 29.24 -30.97 -34.56
C ASN A 81 28.36 -29.72 -34.47
N VAL A 82 28.85 -28.70 -33.77
CA VAL A 82 28.21 -27.39 -33.66
C VAL A 82 29.10 -26.32 -34.28
N HIS A 83 28.56 -25.55 -35.23
CA HIS A 83 29.25 -24.51 -35.98
C HIS A 83 28.61 -23.15 -35.72
N ARG A 84 29.44 -22.11 -35.56
CA ARG A 84 29.01 -20.69 -35.62
C ARG A 84 29.35 -20.13 -36.99
N VAL A 85 28.37 -19.47 -37.63
CA VAL A 85 28.59 -18.84 -38.93
C VAL A 85 28.95 -17.37 -38.75
N PHE A 86 30.08 -16.97 -39.34
CA PHE A 86 30.50 -15.57 -39.44
C PHE A 86 30.25 -15.08 -40.86
N SER A 87 29.50 -14.00 -41.03
CA SER A 87 29.22 -13.42 -42.34
C SER A 87 29.23 -11.89 -42.30
N PRO A 88 29.86 -11.23 -43.29
CA PRO A 88 29.95 -9.77 -43.35
C PRO A 88 28.65 -9.11 -43.83
N VAL A 89 27.61 -9.89 -44.18
CA VAL A 89 26.36 -9.37 -44.74
C VAL A 89 25.43 -8.91 -43.62
N GLU A 90 25.48 -7.65 -43.21
CA GLU A 90 24.73 -7.11 -42.05
C GLU A 90 23.22 -7.45 -42.01
N SER A 91 22.58 -7.67 -43.16
CA SER A 91 21.12 -7.83 -43.21
C SER A 91 20.56 -9.04 -42.45
N HIS A 92 21.36 -10.08 -42.20
CA HIS A 92 20.93 -11.24 -41.39
C HIS A 92 21.31 -11.13 -39.90
N LEU A 93 22.09 -10.12 -39.53
CA LEU A 93 22.48 -9.83 -38.15
C LEU A 93 21.47 -8.91 -37.43
N GLY A 94 20.59 -8.23 -38.19
CA GLY A 94 19.66 -7.21 -37.68
C GLY A 94 18.21 -7.67 -37.50
N THR A 95 17.92 -8.97 -37.62
CA THR A 95 16.56 -9.52 -37.46
C THR A 95 16.55 -10.56 -36.35
N GLY A 96 15.67 -10.42 -35.36
CA GLY A 96 15.56 -11.34 -34.22
C GLY A 96 15.08 -12.76 -34.55
N ARG A 97 14.78 -13.08 -35.82
CA ARG A 97 14.15 -14.33 -36.27
C ARG A 97 14.78 -14.85 -37.57
N LEU A 98 14.67 -16.16 -37.81
CA LEU A 98 15.09 -16.81 -39.06
C LEU A 98 14.12 -16.56 -40.21
N PHE A 99 12.81 -16.60 -39.94
CA PHE A 99 11.72 -16.39 -40.88
C PHE A 99 10.57 -15.64 -40.18
N PRO A 100 9.72 -14.92 -40.92
CA PRO A 100 8.61 -14.15 -40.33
C PRO A 100 7.50 -15.07 -39.78
N SER A 101 6.87 -14.67 -38.67
CA SER A 101 5.63 -15.32 -38.21
C SER A 101 4.42 -14.86 -39.04
N ARG A 102 3.29 -15.57 -38.95
CA ARG A 102 2.03 -15.15 -39.59
C ARG A 102 1.54 -13.80 -39.05
N ASP A 103 1.62 -13.60 -37.74
CA ASP A 103 1.19 -12.36 -37.09
C ASP A 103 2.10 -11.16 -37.42
N ASP A 104 3.40 -11.37 -37.68
CA ASP A 104 4.30 -10.29 -38.09
C ASP A 104 3.92 -9.70 -39.45
N GLN A 105 3.47 -10.54 -40.39
CA GLN A 105 3.02 -10.06 -41.70
C GLN A 105 1.77 -9.19 -41.56
N ASP A 106 0.86 -9.56 -40.66
CA ASP A 106 -0.40 -8.83 -40.42
C ASP A 106 -0.20 -7.58 -39.54
N ARG A 107 0.65 -7.65 -38.52
CA ARG A 107 0.94 -6.56 -37.57
C ARG A 107 1.66 -5.39 -38.21
N ILE A 108 2.47 -5.63 -39.25
CA ILE A 108 3.08 -4.56 -40.05
C ILE A 108 2.01 -3.67 -40.70
N PHE A 109 0.79 -4.17 -40.91
CA PHE A 109 -0.33 -3.38 -41.41
C PHE A 109 -1.35 -3.05 -40.32
N ARG A 110 -0.92 -2.84 -39.07
CA ARG A 110 -1.76 -2.32 -37.97
C ARG A 110 -1.22 -0.99 -37.42
N GLY A 111 -2.10 0.00 -37.25
CA GLY A 111 -1.83 1.28 -36.62
C GLY A 111 -1.63 1.15 -35.11
N VAL A 112 -1.12 2.22 -34.47
CA VAL A 112 -0.89 2.29 -33.01
C VAL A 112 -2.19 2.13 -32.21
N ASP A 113 -3.33 2.43 -32.84
CA ASP A 113 -4.70 2.25 -32.33
C ASP A 113 -5.31 0.87 -32.64
N GLY A 114 -4.56 -0.02 -33.30
CA GLY A 114 -5.01 -1.35 -33.72
C GLY A 114 -5.82 -1.37 -35.02
N SER A 115 -5.99 -0.22 -35.70
CA SER A 115 -6.67 -0.14 -36.99
C SER A 115 -5.85 -0.80 -38.10
N GLN A 116 -6.50 -1.42 -39.08
CA GLN A 116 -5.80 -2.06 -40.21
C GLN A 116 -5.40 -1.00 -41.25
N ILE A 117 -4.10 -0.87 -41.50
CA ILE A 117 -3.51 0.03 -42.49
C ILE A 117 -3.79 -0.53 -43.88
N LYS A 118 -4.58 0.19 -44.66
CA LYS A 118 -4.98 -0.17 -46.03
C LYS A 118 -4.05 0.47 -47.05
N PHE A 119 -4.17 0.03 -48.30
CA PHE A 119 -3.41 0.56 -49.44
C PHE A 119 -3.56 2.09 -49.61
N GLU A 120 -4.68 2.65 -49.18
CA GLU A 120 -5.01 4.08 -49.29
C GLU A 120 -4.29 4.96 -48.24
N ASP A 121 -3.67 4.36 -47.21
CA ASP A 121 -3.06 5.08 -46.10
C ASP A 121 -1.64 5.58 -46.43
N VAL A 122 -1.32 6.81 -46.02
CA VAL A 122 0.01 7.43 -46.25
C VAL A 122 1.16 6.61 -45.64
N ALA A 123 0.89 5.90 -44.54
CA ALA A 123 1.86 5.03 -43.88
C ALA A 123 2.15 3.74 -44.68
N TYR A 124 1.27 3.32 -45.61
CA TYR A 124 1.35 2.05 -46.32
C TYR A 124 2.69 1.83 -47.04
N THR A 125 3.25 2.88 -47.67
CA THR A 125 4.54 2.79 -48.38
C THR A 125 5.71 2.47 -47.44
N ALA A 126 5.71 3.04 -46.24
CA ALA A 126 6.73 2.76 -45.23
C ALA A 126 6.60 1.33 -44.69
N HIS A 127 5.37 0.87 -44.44
CA HIS A 127 5.08 -0.50 -44.00
C HIS A 127 5.39 -1.56 -45.07
N LEU A 128 5.10 -1.28 -46.35
CA LEU A 128 5.47 -2.11 -47.50
C LEU A 128 6.99 -2.23 -47.66
N SER A 129 7.73 -1.14 -47.44
CA SER A 129 9.20 -1.16 -47.47
C SER A 129 9.80 -2.03 -46.35
N SER A 130 9.19 -2.00 -45.17
CA SER A 130 9.54 -2.87 -44.04
C SER A 130 9.26 -4.35 -44.34
N HIS A 131 8.09 -4.66 -44.93
CA HIS A 131 7.74 -6.02 -45.37
C HIS A 131 8.71 -6.56 -46.44
N ALA A 132 9.04 -5.75 -47.45
CA ALA A 132 10.01 -6.12 -48.49
C ALA A 132 11.41 -6.39 -47.92
N ARG A 133 11.82 -5.65 -46.87
CA ARG A 133 13.10 -5.84 -46.18
C ARG A 133 13.18 -7.20 -45.49
N TYR A 134 12.10 -7.68 -44.89
CA TYR A 134 12.03 -9.01 -44.25
C TYR A 134 12.07 -10.16 -45.28
N ALA A 135 11.31 -10.06 -46.36
CA ALA A 135 11.36 -11.07 -47.43
C ALA A 135 12.75 -11.15 -48.09
N LEU A 136 13.43 -10.01 -48.23
CA LEU A 136 14.81 -9.94 -48.73
C LEU A 136 15.81 -10.59 -47.76
N HIS A 137 15.62 -10.40 -46.45
CA HIS A 137 16.44 -11.03 -45.42
C HIS A 137 16.38 -12.56 -45.49
N TYR A 138 15.18 -13.14 -45.51
CA TYR A 138 15.01 -14.60 -45.57
C TYR A 138 15.64 -15.21 -46.82
N LYS A 139 15.48 -14.57 -47.99
CA LYS A 139 16.13 -15.00 -49.23
C LYS A 139 17.66 -14.98 -49.14
N ARG A 140 18.23 -13.94 -48.51
CA ARG A 140 19.69 -13.85 -48.29
C ARG A 140 20.19 -14.94 -47.33
N PHE A 141 19.42 -15.26 -46.29
CA PHE A 141 19.71 -16.38 -45.40
C PHE A 141 19.74 -17.71 -46.16
N LEU A 142 18.72 -18.02 -46.97
CA LEU A 142 18.67 -19.25 -47.76
C LEU A 142 19.84 -19.39 -48.73
N LEU A 143 20.22 -18.29 -49.40
CA LEU A 143 21.39 -18.25 -50.29
C LEU A 143 22.70 -18.51 -49.53
N LEU A 144 22.85 -17.95 -48.33
CA LEU A 144 24.00 -18.18 -47.47
C LEU A 144 24.09 -19.66 -47.04
N MET A 145 22.97 -20.25 -46.57
CA MET A 145 22.94 -21.65 -46.15
C MET A 145 23.20 -22.60 -47.32
N CYS A 146 22.60 -22.33 -48.49
CA CYS A 146 22.84 -23.08 -49.73
C CYS A 146 24.33 -23.03 -50.13
N GLY A 147 24.94 -21.85 -50.11
CA GLY A 147 26.37 -21.69 -50.42
C GLY A 147 27.30 -22.40 -49.43
N LEU A 148 26.98 -22.37 -48.13
CA LEU A 148 27.75 -23.07 -47.09
C LEU A 148 27.59 -24.58 -47.19
N ASP A 149 26.39 -25.08 -47.51
CA ASP A 149 26.16 -26.50 -47.75
C ASP A 149 26.93 -27.02 -48.96
N HIS A 150 26.88 -26.29 -50.08
CA HIS A 150 27.57 -26.69 -51.30
C HIS A 150 29.10 -26.68 -51.11
N ARG A 151 29.64 -25.63 -50.47
CA ARG A 151 31.09 -25.48 -50.34
C ARG A 151 31.70 -26.31 -49.22
N GLU A 152 31.06 -26.33 -48.05
CA GLU A 152 31.62 -26.87 -46.81
C GLU A 152 30.87 -28.11 -46.30
N LYS A 153 29.80 -28.54 -46.99
CA LYS A 153 28.93 -29.65 -46.56
C LYS A 153 28.42 -29.47 -45.13
N LEU A 154 28.03 -28.25 -44.80
CA LEU A 154 27.65 -27.85 -43.44
C LEU A 154 26.54 -28.73 -42.84
N PHE A 155 25.58 -29.21 -43.64
CA PHE A 155 24.49 -30.09 -43.17
C PHE A 155 24.74 -31.59 -43.44
N GLY A 156 25.90 -31.94 -44.02
CA GLY A 156 26.17 -33.28 -44.54
C GLY A 156 25.20 -33.67 -45.67
N GLU A 157 24.98 -34.96 -45.86
CA GLU A 157 24.02 -35.47 -46.83
C GLU A 157 22.62 -35.55 -46.21
N PHE A 158 21.75 -34.58 -46.52
CA PHE A 158 20.37 -34.54 -46.01
C PHE A 158 19.28 -34.54 -47.09
N TYR A 159 19.64 -34.34 -48.37
CA TYR A 159 18.74 -34.46 -49.51
C TYR A 159 19.41 -35.25 -50.64
N PRO A 160 18.64 -35.98 -51.48
CA PRO A 160 19.18 -36.73 -52.60
C PRO A 160 19.47 -35.83 -53.80
N GLY A 161 20.57 -36.11 -54.51
CA GLY A 161 20.93 -35.45 -55.78
C GLY A 161 22.13 -34.50 -55.67
N PRO A 162 22.58 -33.92 -56.79
CA PRO A 162 23.68 -32.96 -56.79
C PRO A 162 23.25 -31.63 -56.14
N GLU A 163 24.24 -30.90 -55.64
CA GLU A 163 24.09 -29.52 -55.15
C GLU A 163 23.32 -28.66 -56.15
N SER A 164 22.27 -27.98 -55.68
CA SER A 164 21.36 -27.24 -56.54
C SER A 164 20.78 -26.01 -55.86
N LEU A 165 20.62 -24.94 -56.64
CA LEU A 165 19.90 -23.74 -56.20
C LEU A 165 18.41 -24.00 -55.93
N HIS A 166 17.88 -25.19 -56.23
CA HIS A 166 16.56 -25.60 -55.75
C HIS A 166 16.42 -25.51 -54.23
N PHE A 167 17.52 -25.52 -53.47
CA PHE A 167 17.52 -25.25 -52.02
C PHE A 167 16.71 -24.00 -51.63
N VAL A 168 16.73 -22.94 -52.44
CA VAL A 168 16.05 -21.67 -52.12
C VAL A 168 14.58 -21.63 -52.56
N THR A 169 14.06 -22.71 -53.16
CA THR A 169 12.65 -22.80 -53.59
C THR A 169 11.75 -23.32 -52.48
N LEU A 170 10.47 -22.95 -52.53
CA LEU A 170 9.47 -23.38 -51.56
C LEU A 170 9.29 -24.91 -51.58
N ASP A 171 9.18 -25.50 -52.77
CA ASP A 171 9.03 -26.96 -52.95
C ASP A 171 10.15 -27.77 -52.25
N PHE A 172 11.38 -27.26 -52.27
CA PHE A 172 12.50 -27.91 -51.59
C PHE A 172 12.36 -27.77 -50.07
N GLN A 173 12.04 -26.56 -49.60
CA GLN A 173 11.86 -26.26 -48.18
C GLN A 173 10.74 -27.08 -47.56
N GLU A 174 9.57 -27.17 -48.21
CA GLU A 174 8.44 -27.98 -47.74
C GLU A 174 8.78 -29.47 -47.66
N LYS A 175 9.66 -29.96 -48.54
CA LYS A 175 10.02 -31.37 -48.62
C LYS A 175 11.13 -31.78 -47.64
N PHE A 176 12.10 -30.89 -47.39
CA PHE A 176 13.33 -31.23 -46.67
C PHE A 176 13.60 -30.39 -45.41
N CYS A 177 12.83 -29.33 -45.17
CA CYS A 177 12.98 -28.47 -44.01
C CYS A 177 11.74 -28.54 -43.11
N ARG A 178 11.95 -28.42 -41.80
CA ARG A 178 10.89 -28.23 -40.81
C ARG A 178 11.11 -26.88 -40.14
N PHE A 179 10.11 -26.01 -40.24
CA PHE A 179 10.12 -24.71 -39.57
C PHE A 179 9.52 -24.83 -38.17
N ILE A 180 10.22 -24.30 -37.16
CA ILE A 180 9.79 -24.30 -35.77
C ILE A 180 9.66 -22.85 -35.32
N HIS A 181 8.45 -22.45 -34.95
CA HIS A 181 8.14 -21.09 -34.57
C HIS A 181 8.12 -20.96 -33.03
N ASP A 182 9.11 -20.26 -32.48
CA ASP A 182 9.22 -20.04 -31.02
C ASP A 182 8.08 -19.15 -30.46
N ASP A 183 7.48 -18.26 -31.27
CA ASP A 183 6.53 -17.24 -30.79
C ASP A 183 5.05 -17.67 -30.80
N ASP A 184 4.62 -18.43 -31.80
CA ASP A 184 3.22 -18.89 -31.97
C ASP A 184 3.05 -20.40 -31.71
N GLY A 185 4.17 -21.08 -31.43
CA GLY A 185 4.22 -22.51 -31.11
C GLY A 185 4.03 -23.45 -32.30
N GLU A 186 3.95 -22.94 -33.54
CA GLU A 186 3.80 -23.77 -34.73
C GLU A 186 5.03 -24.67 -34.93
N GLY A 187 4.81 -25.99 -34.89
CA GLY A 187 5.86 -26.99 -35.08
C GLY A 187 6.66 -27.37 -33.83
N LEU A 188 6.36 -26.81 -32.64
CA LEU A 188 6.95 -27.21 -31.36
C LEU A 188 6.60 -28.67 -30.99
N ILE A 189 7.44 -29.30 -30.19
CA ILE A 189 7.19 -30.63 -29.59
C ILE A 189 6.31 -30.43 -28.35
N GLU A 190 5.22 -31.19 -28.21
CA GLU A 190 4.28 -31.06 -27.09
C GLU A 190 4.99 -31.07 -25.73
N THR A 191 4.91 -29.97 -25.00
CA THR A 191 5.29 -29.87 -23.59
C THR A 191 4.03 -29.99 -22.74
N THR A 192 4.07 -30.80 -21.67
CA THR A 192 2.97 -30.85 -20.71
C THR A 192 2.84 -29.48 -20.02
N PRO A 193 1.72 -28.75 -20.18
CA PRO A 193 1.58 -27.43 -19.60
C PRO A 193 1.49 -27.54 -18.08
N ARG A 194 2.27 -26.71 -17.37
CA ARG A 194 2.12 -26.45 -15.93
C ARG A 194 1.61 -25.03 -15.69
N GLN A 195 1.22 -24.77 -14.44
CA GLN A 195 0.82 -23.45 -13.96
C GLN A 195 1.90 -22.38 -14.23
N PRO A 196 1.52 -21.18 -14.68
CA PRO A 196 2.46 -20.06 -14.85
C PRO A 196 3.22 -19.75 -13.56
N VAL A 197 4.51 -19.43 -13.69
CA VAL A 197 5.44 -19.17 -12.57
C VAL A 197 4.89 -18.16 -11.56
N ALA A 198 4.34 -17.03 -12.04
CA ALA A 198 3.82 -15.99 -11.14
C ALA A 198 2.64 -16.50 -10.29
N ALA A 199 1.76 -17.33 -10.89
CA ALA A 199 0.66 -17.95 -10.16
C ALA A 199 1.17 -18.99 -9.16
N TRP A 200 2.19 -19.76 -9.53
CA TRP A 200 2.84 -20.73 -8.65
C TRP A 200 3.54 -20.05 -7.46
N ILE A 201 4.32 -18.99 -7.68
CA ILE A 201 4.96 -18.21 -6.59
C ILE A 201 3.89 -17.66 -5.63
N LYS A 202 2.81 -17.09 -6.18
CA LYS A 202 1.71 -16.54 -5.37
C LYS A 202 1.07 -17.63 -4.49
N GLU A 203 0.85 -18.81 -5.05
CA GLU A 203 0.33 -19.96 -4.32
C GLU A 203 1.28 -20.38 -3.19
N LYS A 204 2.58 -20.56 -3.47
CA LYS A 204 3.56 -20.98 -2.46
C LYS A 204 3.74 -19.92 -1.37
N ASN A 205 3.74 -18.64 -1.73
CA ASN A 205 3.82 -17.53 -0.78
C ASN A 205 2.56 -17.37 0.08
N ALA A 206 1.41 -17.93 -0.33
CA ALA A 206 0.21 -17.93 0.52
C ALA A 206 0.39 -18.76 1.81
N TYR A 207 1.37 -19.66 1.84
CA TYR A 207 1.74 -20.44 3.04
C TYR A 207 2.71 -19.70 3.96
N LEU A 208 3.06 -18.45 3.66
CA LEU A 208 3.98 -17.67 4.48
C LEU A 208 3.43 -17.46 5.91
N CYS A 209 4.17 -17.91 6.91
CA CYS A 209 3.84 -17.71 8.32
C CYS A 209 5.09 -17.36 9.16
N SER A 210 4.88 -17.15 10.46
CA SER A 210 6.01 -16.96 11.38
C SER A 210 6.74 -18.29 11.53
N GLY A 211 8.06 -18.28 11.39
CA GLY A 211 8.89 -19.47 11.31
C GLY A 211 9.11 -19.99 9.89
N SER A 212 8.42 -19.45 8.88
CA SER A 212 8.62 -19.87 7.51
C SER A 212 10.01 -19.52 6.99
N ARG A 213 10.57 -20.42 6.19
CA ARG A 213 11.84 -20.19 5.48
C ARG A 213 11.54 -19.49 4.17
N VAL A 214 12.14 -18.33 3.99
CA VAL A 214 11.86 -17.43 2.88
C VAL A 214 13.17 -17.08 2.22
N LEU A 215 13.28 -17.40 0.94
CA LEU A 215 14.35 -16.87 0.12
C LEU A 215 13.95 -15.46 -0.32
N CYS A 216 14.78 -14.46 -0.03
CA CYS A 216 14.47 -13.06 -0.28
C CYS A 216 15.42 -12.47 -1.32
N LEU A 217 14.86 -11.84 -2.35
CA LEU A 217 15.60 -11.04 -3.31
C LEU A 217 15.51 -9.57 -2.88
N TRP A 218 16.57 -9.08 -2.22
CA TRP A 218 16.49 -7.80 -1.51
C TRP A 218 16.32 -6.59 -2.42
N HIS A 219 16.85 -6.67 -3.64
CA HIS A 219 16.75 -5.56 -4.58
C HIS A 219 15.30 -5.25 -4.96
N GLU A 220 14.47 -6.27 -5.15
CA GLU A 220 13.05 -6.08 -5.47
C GLU A 220 12.19 -5.95 -4.20
N LEU A 221 12.61 -6.59 -3.10
CA LEU A 221 11.82 -6.64 -1.87
C LEU A 221 11.90 -5.36 -1.04
N MET A 222 13.06 -4.69 -0.96
CA MET A 222 13.26 -3.54 -0.07
C MET A 222 12.85 -2.21 -0.72
N ASN A 223 11.76 -1.62 -0.23
CA ASN A 223 11.20 -0.35 -0.68
C ASN A 223 10.67 0.47 0.53
N PRO A 224 10.11 1.69 0.35
CA PRO A 224 9.60 2.48 1.47
C PRO A 224 8.51 1.81 2.31
N ASP A 225 7.68 0.95 1.71
CA ASP A 225 6.58 0.27 2.40
C ASP A 225 7.07 -0.95 3.19
N THR A 226 8.00 -1.72 2.61
CA THR A 226 8.53 -2.93 3.22
C THR A 226 9.71 -2.68 4.14
N ALA A 227 10.55 -1.69 3.85
CA ALA A 227 11.79 -1.40 4.56
C ALA A 227 11.99 0.11 4.82
N PRO A 228 11.06 0.80 5.52
CA PRO A 228 11.08 2.26 5.72
C PRO A 228 12.32 2.78 6.46
N SER A 229 13.01 1.91 7.20
CA SER A 229 14.26 2.24 7.89
C SER A 229 15.48 2.27 6.97
N ALA A 230 15.41 1.63 5.80
CA ALA A 230 16.48 1.54 4.81
C ALA A 230 16.18 2.29 3.50
N CYS A 231 14.89 2.49 3.17
CA CYS A 231 14.43 3.14 1.95
C CYS A 231 13.57 4.37 2.28
N LYS A 232 13.76 5.48 1.56
CA LYS A 232 13.03 6.73 1.75
C LYS A 232 12.36 7.20 0.46
N ALA A 233 11.06 7.44 0.52
CA ALA A 233 10.30 7.96 -0.62
C ALA A 233 10.70 9.41 -0.94
N ARG A 234 10.78 9.72 -2.24
CA ARG A 234 11.14 11.02 -2.83
C ARG A 234 10.16 11.35 -3.96
N GLY A 235 8.90 11.55 -3.62
CA GLY A 235 7.86 11.78 -4.63
C GLY A 235 7.60 10.53 -5.46
N ASP A 236 8.06 10.53 -6.71
CA ASP A 236 7.85 9.46 -7.72
C ASP A 236 8.94 8.37 -7.72
N HIS A 237 10.04 8.57 -6.98
CA HIS A 237 11.11 7.59 -6.81
C HIS A 237 11.42 7.39 -5.32
N PHE A 238 12.36 6.49 -5.01
CA PHE A 238 12.85 6.32 -3.65
C PHE A 238 14.36 6.10 -3.61
N ASP A 239 14.99 6.56 -2.54
CA ASP A 239 16.39 6.34 -2.25
C ASP A 239 16.56 5.11 -1.37
N ARG A 240 17.49 4.22 -1.74
CA ARG A 240 17.94 3.12 -0.88
C ARG A 240 19.24 3.49 -0.18
N ASP A 241 19.10 4.20 0.93
CA ASP A 241 20.20 4.74 1.74
C ASP A 241 21.08 3.65 2.37
N PHE A 242 20.48 2.48 2.65
CA PHE A 242 21.14 1.33 3.25
C PHE A 242 20.88 0.06 2.44
N ARG A 243 21.94 -0.67 2.11
CA ARG A 243 21.89 -1.86 1.24
C ARG A 243 22.41 -3.10 1.96
N PRO A 244 21.82 -4.28 1.71
CA PRO A 244 22.37 -5.53 2.21
C PRO A 244 23.68 -5.87 1.50
N SER A 245 24.51 -6.70 2.14
CA SER A 245 25.78 -7.16 1.57
C SER A 245 25.60 -8.20 0.46
N ASN A 246 24.57 -9.05 0.58
CA ASN A 246 24.22 -10.05 -0.42
C ASN A 246 22.96 -9.62 -1.17
N PRO A 247 22.79 -9.98 -2.46
CA PRO A 247 21.58 -9.70 -3.22
C PRO A 247 20.41 -10.63 -2.85
N ILE A 248 20.71 -11.88 -2.50
CA ILE A 248 19.76 -12.92 -2.14
C ILE A 248 20.20 -13.56 -0.82
N ASP A 249 19.29 -13.69 0.14
CA ASP A 249 19.54 -14.46 1.37
C ASP A 249 18.33 -15.31 1.73
N LEU A 250 18.59 -16.46 2.35
CA LEU A 250 17.58 -17.22 3.06
C LEU A 250 17.37 -16.62 4.46
N LYS A 251 16.13 -16.28 4.80
CA LYS A 251 15.75 -15.79 6.12
C LYS A 251 14.57 -16.57 6.68
N ILE A 252 14.40 -16.45 7.99
CA ILE A 252 13.24 -16.97 8.71
C ILE A 252 12.29 -15.80 8.95
N ALA A 253 11.07 -15.90 8.45
CA ALA A 253 10.02 -14.93 8.72
C ALA A 253 9.64 -14.99 10.20
N ALA A 254 9.42 -13.83 10.82
CA ALA A 254 8.98 -13.72 12.19
C ALA A 254 7.80 -12.75 12.26
N ARG A 255 6.82 -13.07 13.11
CA ARG A 255 5.75 -12.13 13.45
C ARG A 255 6.33 -10.97 14.27
N ILE A 256 6.21 -9.75 13.77
CA ILE A 256 6.52 -8.51 14.49
C ILE A 256 5.25 -7.65 14.46
N ALA A 257 4.65 -7.42 15.64
CA ALA A 257 3.27 -6.94 15.74
C ALA A 257 2.34 -7.84 14.88
N ASP A 258 1.58 -7.27 13.95
CA ASP A 258 0.69 -8.04 13.08
C ASP A 258 1.31 -8.45 11.74
N SER A 259 2.48 -7.92 11.42
CA SER A 259 3.17 -8.15 10.15
C SER A 259 4.15 -9.32 10.20
N LEU A 260 4.35 -9.97 9.04
CA LEU A 260 5.42 -10.95 8.86
C LEU A 260 6.64 -10.23 8.33
N CYS A 261 7.72 -10.25 9.11
CA CYS A 261 8.95 -9.55 8.78
C CYS A 261 10.14 -10.50 8.76
N VAL A 262 11.14 -10.17 7.95
CA VAL A 262 12.46 -10.80 7.97
C VAL A 262 13.50 -9.77 8.39
N LYS A 263 14.57 -10.22 9.06
CA LYS A 263 15.68 -9.36 9.45
C LYS A 263 16.85 -9.53 8.49
N VAL A 264 17.38 -8.43 8.00
CA VAL A 264 18.57 -8.38 7.15
C VAL A 264 19.55 -7.33 7.67
N GLU A 265 20.84 -7.64 7.63
CA GLU A 265 21.87 -6.65 7.96
C GLU A 265 22.10 -5.74 6.75
N VAL A 266 22.04 -4.43 6.98
CA VAL A 266 22.22 -3.41 5.94
C VAL A 266 23.34 -2.44 6.33
N LYS A 267 24.06 -1.95 5.33
CA LYS A 267 25.13 -0.97 5.47
C LYS A 267 24.90 0.19 4.49
N GLY A 268 25.24 1.41 4.91
CA GLY A 268 25.05 2.60 4.09
C GLY A 268 25.11 3.89 4.88
N GLY A 269 24.64 4.99 4.29
CA GLY A 269 24.79 6.35 4.81
C GLY A 269 26.06 7.07 4.35
N TYR A 270 26.05 8.40 4.45
CA TYR A 270 27.17 9.28 4.07
C TYR A 270 27.75 10.02 5.29
N GLY A 271 29.07 10.20 5.32
CA GLY A 271 29.76 10.92 6.39
C GLY A 271 29.51 10.33 7.78
N SER A 272 29.10 11.17 8.73
CA SER A 272 28.80 10.76 10.12
C SER A 272 27.58 9.84 10.29
N ARG A 273 26.81 9.61 9.22
CA ARG A 273 25.63 8.71 9.22
C ARG A 273 25.93 7.31 8.70
N ALA A 274 27.18 7.03 8.29
CA ALA A 274 27.59 5.71 7.85
C ALA A 274 27.47 4.70 9.01
N ARG A 275 26.64 3.67 8.85
CA ARG A 275 26.44 2.64 9.88
C ARG A 275 25.97 1.31 9.28
N THR A 276 26.14 0.26 10.08
CA THR A 276 25.58 -1.08 9.84
C THR A 276 24.52 -1.37 10.90
N PHE A 277 23.35 -1.88 10.51
CA PHE A 277 22.31 -2.28 11.46
C PHE A 277 21.39 -3.37 10.89
N SER A 278 20.61 -4.00 11.77
CA SER A 278 19.58 -4.97 11.37
C SER A 278 18.28 -4.26 10.99
N CYS A 279 17.90 -4.34 9.71
CA CYS A 279 16.66 -3.80 9.17
C CYS A 279 15.55 -4.87 9.22
N ASN A 280 14.36 -4.48 9.68
CA ASN A 280 13.15 -5.29 9.54
C ASN A 280 12.54 -5.00 8.16
N VAL A 281 12.35 -6.05 7.37
CA VAL A 281 11.69 -5.99 6.05
C VAL A 281 10.34 -6.69 6.15
N ASN A 282 9.26 -5.95 5.92
CA ASN A 282 7.89 -6.39 6.04
C ASN A 282 7.43 -7.10 4.74
N LEU A 283 7.21 -8.41 4.82
CA LEU A 283 6.74 -9.23 3.71
C LEU A 283 5.23 -9.06 3.45
N THR A 284 4.46 -8.73 4.49
CA THR A 284 2.99 -8.55 4.40
C THR A 284 2.57 -7.22 3.79
N SER A 285 3.39 -6.18 3.91
CA SER A 285 3.14 -4.86 3.31
C SER A 285 3.61 -4.76 1.86
N PHE A 286 4.09 -5.85 1.27
CA PHE A 286 4.59 -5.83 -0.09
C PHE A 286 3.42 -5.78 -1.10
N ASP A 287 3.36 -4.72 -1.89
CA ASP A 287 2.46 -4.57 -3.04
C ASP A 287 3.28 -4.41 -4.33
N HIS A 288 2.99 -5.26 -5.32
CA HIS A 288 3.61 -5.21 -6.65
C HIS A 288 3.27 -3.91 -7.41
N ARG A 289 2.24 -3.16 -7.00
CA ARG A 289 1.75 -1.98 -7.73
C ARG A 289 2.48 -0.68 -7.40
N THR A 290 3.11 -0.59 -6.23
CA THR A 290 3.61 0.70 -5.72
C THR A 290 5.06 0.97 -6.12
N TRP A 291 5.95 -0.02 -5.94
CA TRP A 291 7.41 0.18 -6.06
C TRP A 291 8.16 -0.93 -6.81
N SER A 292 7.48 -1.96 -7.33
CA SER A 292 8.13 -3.16 -7.87
C SER A 292 8.27 -3.13 -9.39
N SER A 293 9.47 -3.41 -9.89
CA SER A 293 9.75 -3.64 -11.32
C SER A 293 9.58 -5.09 -11.76
N GLY A 294 9.58 -6.04 -10.81
CA GLY A 294 9.55 -7.48 -11.09
C GLY A 294 8.39 -8.27 -10.45
N ASN A 295 8.20 -9.50 -10.94
CA ASN A 295 7.21 -10.46 -10.45
C ASN A 295 7.75 -11.40 -9.34
N LEU A 296 9.07 -11.41 -9.07
CA LEU A 296 9.71 -12.28 -8.07
C LEU A 296 10.45 -11.44 -7.04
N THR A 297 10.00 -11.45 -5.78
CA THR A 297 10.61 -10.69 -4.68
C THR A 297 11.02 -11.58 -3.50
N PHE A 298 10.24 -12.62 -3.23
CA PHE A 298 10.58 -13.67 -2.27
C PHE A 298 9.82 -14.96 -2.58
N LEU A 299 10.29 -16.08 -2.02
CA LEU A 299 9.65 -17.40 -2.12
C LEU A 299 9.67 -18.12 -0.78
N CYS A 300 8.48 -18.51 -0.31
CA CYS A 300 8.33 -19.42 0.82
C CYS A 300 8.72 -20.84 0.40
N LEU A 301 9.75 -21.40 1.03
CA LEU A 301 10.32 -22.71 0.67
C LEU A 301 9.65 -23.89 1.40
N ASP A 302 8.66 -23.64 2.26
CA ASP A 302 8.07 -24.69 3.10
C ASP A 302 7.20 -25.68 2.32
N THR A 303 6.62 -25.25 1.20
CA THR A 303 5.74 -26.06 0.35
C THR A 303 6.29 -26.26 -1.06
N VAL A 304 7.56 -25.90 -1.29
CA VAL A 304 8.23 -26.03 -2.57
C VAL A 304 8.97 -27.36 -2.60
N GLU A 305 8.70 -28.17 -3.63
CA GLU A 305 9.41 -29.42 -3.87
C GLU A 305 10.55 -29.22 -4.89
N PRO A 306 11.71 -29.89 -4.70
CA PRO A 306 12.86 -29.79 -5.61
C PRO A 306 12.51 -30.04 -7.08
N GLU A 307 11.61 -31.00 -7.35
CA GLU A 307 11.19 -31.39 -8.69
C GLU A 307 10.40 -30.27 -9.39
N GLU A 308 9.69 -29.42 -8.63
CA GLU A 308 9.01 -28.25 -9.17
C GLU A 308 10.01 -27.21 -9.66
N LEU A 309 11.02 -26.90 -8.85
CA LEU A 309 12.07 -25.94 -9.20
C LEU A 309 12.88 -26.41 -10.40
N HIS A 310 13.24 -27.69 -10.44
CA HIS A 310 13.94 -28.28 -11.58
C HIS A 310 13.13 -28.08 -12.88
N TRP A 311 11.82 -28.32 -12.85
CA TRP A 311 10.98 -28.08 -14.02
C TRP A 311 11.00 -26.60 -14.45
N TYR A 312 10.82 -25.66 -13.51
CA TYR A 312 10.78 -24.23 -13.82
C TYR A 312 12.13 -23.66 -14.29
N ILE A 313 13.25 -24.21 -13.83
CA ILE A 313 14.59 -23.82 -14.29
C ILE A 313 14.79 -24.21 -15.77
N HIS A 314 14.31 -25.38 -16.17
CA HIS A 314 14.54 -25.94 -17.51
C HIS A 314 13.46 -25.59 -18.55
N ASN A 315 12.30 -25.06 -18.16
CA ASN A 315 11.23 -24.71 -19.09
C ASN A 315 11.44 -23.33 -19.74
N ARG A 316 11.48 -23.24 -21.08
CA ARG A 316 11.75 -21.99 -21.84
C ARG A 316 10.63 -20.95 -21.76
N GLU A 317 9.38 -21.38 -21.88
CA GLU A 317 8.21 -20.49 -21.85
C GLU A 317 8.01 -19.82 -20.49
N ALA A 318 8.23 -20.58 -19.41
CA ALA A 318 8.08 -20.13 -18.04
C ALA A 318 9.08 -19.05 -17.61
N ARG A 319 10.16 -18.83 -18.36
CA ARG A 319 11.31 -18.07 -17.85
C ARG A 319 11.07 -16.54 -17.76
N SER A 320 10.12 -15.88 -18.46
CA SER A 320 10.04 -14.39 -18.76
C SER A 320 10.76 -13.43 -17.77
N ASN A 321 11.84 -12.74 -18.20
CA ASN A 321 12.87 -11.97 -17.44
C ASN A 321 13.80 -12.80 -16.51
N HIS A 322 14.78 -13.50 -17.12
CA HIS A 322 15.16 -14.85 -16.70
C HIS A 322 16.38 -15.04 -15.77
N ILE A 323 17.40 -14.18 -15.77
CA ILE A 323 18.71 -14.55 -15.14
C ILE A 323 18.65 -14.51 -13.61
N GLN A 324 18.17 -13.40 -13.05
CA GLN A 324 18.00 -13.26 -11.61
C GLN A 324 17.05 -14.32 -11.06
N PHE A 325 16.01 -14.66 -11.83
CA PHE A 325 15.06 -15.72 -11.55
C PHE A 325 15.71 -17.11 -11.49
N ILE A 326 16.48 -17.50 -12.52
CA ILE A 326 17.16 -18.81 -12.57
C ILE A 326 18.14 -18.94 -11.40
N ARG A 327 18.94 -17.90 -11.12
CA ARG A 327 19.85 -17.88 -9.97
C ARG A 327 19.10 -18.06 -8.66
N PHE A 328 17.99 -17.36 -8.49
CA PHE A 328 17.15 -17.47 -7.31
C PHE A 328 16.59 -18.90 -7.14
N PHE A 329 16.14 -19.56 -8.21
CA PHE A 329 15.66 -20.94 -8.14
C PHE A 329 16.76 -21.98 -7.94
N LYS A 330 17.95 -21.79 -8.51
CA LYS A 330 19.11 -22.64 -8.23
C LYS A 330 19.52 -22.57 -6.77
N LEU A 331 19.55 -21.37 -6.19
CA LEU A 331 19.84 -21.18 -4.76
C LEU A 331 18.76 -21.86 -3.89
N ALA A 332 17.48 -21.72 -4.26
CA ALA A 332 16.38 -22.40 -3.57
C ALA A 332 16.51 -23.93 -3.66
N LEU A 333 16.80 -24.46 -4.84
CA LEU A 333 16.94 -25.89 -5.11
C LEU A 333 18.09 -26.50 -4.29
N ALA A 334 19.29 -25.90 -4.37
CA ALA A 334 20.45 -26.37 -3.63
C ALA A 334 20.19 -26.41 -2.11
N HIS A 335 19.47 -25.41 -1.59
CA HIS A 335 19.10 -25.39 -0.17
C HIS A 335 18.11 -26.51 0.19
N LEU A 336 17.07 -26.73 -0.63
CA LEU A 336 16.08 -27.78 -0.41
C LEU A 336 16.71 -29.18 -0.49
N GLU A 337 17.61 -29.42 -1.44
CA GLU A 337 18.31 -30.71 -1.59
C GLU A 337 19.20 -31.01 -0.37
N GLN A 338 20.00 -30.02 0.06
CA GLN A 338 20.84 -30.15 1.24
C GLN A 338 20.00 -30.45 2.49
N GLU A 339 18.87 -29.77 2.64
CA GLU A 339 17.97 -30.00 3.77
C GLU A 339 17.37 -31.41 3.71
N ARG A 340 16.80 -31.82 2.58
CA ARG A 340 16.19 -33.15 2.41
C ARG A 340 17.21 -34.26 2.69
N ALA A 341 18.47 -34.07 2.30
CA ALA A 341 19.55 -34.98 2.66
C ALA A 341 19.79 -35.04 4.18
N SER A 342 19.83 -33.89 4.86
CA SER A 342 20.03 -33.80 6.31
C SER A 342 18.87 -34.37 7.14
N GLU A 343 17.65 -34.37 6.60
CA GLU A 343 16.44 -34.81 7.28
C GLU A 343 16.03 -36.25 6.97
N ARG A 344 16.80 -36.93 6.11
CA ARG A 344 16.44 -38.24 5.55
C ARG A 344 16.16 -39.28 6.63
N ASP A 345 17.00 -39.36 7.68
CA ASP A 345 16.80 -40.32 8.77
C ASP A 345 15.50 -40.06 9.54
N ALA A 346 15.24 -38.80 9.95
CA ALA A 346 14.03 -38.44 10.68
C ALA A 346 12.76 -38.70 9.85
N ARG A 347 12.77 -38.36 8.56
CA ARG A 347 11.64 -38.62 7.64
C ARG A 347 11.39 -40.12 7.42
N ASN A 348 12.45 -40.91 7.27
CA ASN A 348 12.33 -42.37 7.16
C ASN A 348 11.76 -42.99 8.43
N ARG A 349 12.15 -42.51 9.61
CA ARG A 349 11.58 -42.97 10.90
C ARG A 349 10.11 -42.58 11.05
N MET A 350 9.71 -41.40 10.57
CA MET A 350 8.30 -41.00 10.53
C MET A 350 7.49 -41.91 9.59
N LEU A 351 8.03 -42.21 8.39
CA LEU A 351 7.41 -43.18 7.47
C LEU A 351 7.25 -44.55 8.12
N GLN A 352 8.30 -45.03 8.80
CA GLN A 352 8.25 -46.31 9.51
C GLN A 352 7.19 -46.29 10.63
N ALA A 353 7.10 -45.22 11.41
CA ALA A 353 6.11 -45.09 12.48
C ALA A 353 4.66 -45.11 11.96
N LEU A 354 4.38 -44.47 10.81
CA LEU A 354 3.07 -44.55 10.16
C LEU A 354 2.75 -45.97 9.69
N SER A 355 3.77 -46.66 9.15
CA SER A 355 3.63 -48.04 8.69
C SER A 355 3.41 -49.01 9.85
N ASP A 356 4.21 -48.91 10.92
CA ASP A 356 4.13 -49.76 12.12
C ASP A 356 2.81 -49.57 12.86
N GLY A 357 2.29 -48.34 12.87
CA GLY A 357 0.98 -48.02 13.43
C GLY A 357 -0.21 -48.44 12.55
N ALA A 358 0.04 -48.94 11.33
CA ALA A 358 -0.98 -49.19 10.30
C ALA A 358 -1.89 -47.98 10.05
N ILE A 359 -1.28 -46.79 10.02
CA ILE A 359 -1.99 -45.50 9.94
C ILE A 359 -2.10 -45.00 8.49
N ALA A 360 -0.99 -44.99 7.75
CA ALA A 360 -0.93 -44.50 6.36
C ALA A 360 0.27 -45.11 5.62
N HIS A 361 0.20 -45.20 4.28
CA HIS A 361 1.25 -45.74 3.42
C HIS A 361 1.43 -44.91 2.13
N GLY A 362 2.53 -45.11 1.41
CA GLY A 362 2.75 -44.53 0.09
C GLY A 362 2.75 -42.99 0.07
N GLU A 363 2.08 -42.40 -0.91
CA GLU A 363 1.98 -40.94 -1.08
C GLU A 363 1.19 -40.26 0.06
N ASP A 364 0.17 -40.92 0.60
CA ASP A 364 -0.60 -40.38 1.74
C ASP A 364 0.29 -40.17 2.97
N ALA A 365 1.16 -41.14 3.27
CA ALA A 365 2.13 -41.04 4.36
C ALA A 365 3.14 -39.90 4.13
N ARG A 366 3.60 -39.70 2.89
CA ARG A 366 4.50 -38.61 2.53
C ARG A 366 3.82 -37.25 2.71
N GLY A 367 2.56 -37.13 2.28
CA GLY A 367 1.75 -35.92 2.47
C GLY A 367 1.58 -35.54 3.94
N ILE A 368 1.23 -36.50 4.80
CA ILE A 368 1.09 -36.30 6.25
C ILE A 368 2.40 -35.82 6.87
N ILE A 369 3.53 -36.42 6.48
CA ILE A 369 4.85 -36.04 6.99
C ILE A 369 5.20 -34.62 6.55
N SER A 370 5.00 -34.26 5.28
CA SER A 370 5.27 -32.91 4.79
C SER A 370 4.45 -31.86 5.56
N GLN A 371 3.15 -32.08 5.74
CA GLN A 371 2.30 -31.17 6.53
C GLN A 371 2.72 -31.08 7.99
N THR A 372 3.08 -32.21 8.61
CA THR A 372 3.60 -32.24 9.98
C THR A 372 4.86 -31.39 10.12
N VAL A 373 5.82 -31.58 9.21
CA VAL A 373 7.10 -30.85 9.23
C VAL A 373 6.88 -29.34 9.05
N ILE A 374 6.02 -28.93 8.13
CA ILE A 374 5.67 -27.51 7.91
C ILE A 374 5.13 -26.87 9.18
N ALA A 375 4.09 -27.47 9.76
CA ALA A 375 3.45 -26.91 10.95
C ALA A 375 4.36 -26.98 12.20
N TRP A 376 5.18 -28.03 12.33
CA TRP A 376 6.18 -28.11 13.40
C TRP A 376 7.21 -26.98 13.28
N ARG A 377 7.72 -26.70 12.07
CA ARG A 377 8.69 -25.61 11.84
C ARG A 377 8.09 -24.25 12.13
N ALA A 378 6.85 -24.00 11.72
CA ALA A 378 6.12 -22.79 12.04
C ALA A 378 6.05 -22.56 13.56
N ALA A 379 5.69 -23.60 14.33
CA ALA A 379 5.66 -23.54 15.79
C ALA A 379 7.05 -23.38 16.44
N ASN A 380 8.10 -23.85 15.79
CA ASN A 380 9.48 -23.87 16.31
C ASN A 380 10.39 -22.81 15.67
N ARG A 381 9.82 -21.73 15.10
CA ARG A 381 10.55 -20.59 14.52
C ARG A 381 11.56 -21.01 13.45
N GLY A 382 11.17 -21.93 12.57
CA GLY A 382 11.98 -22.34 11.41
C GLY A 382 13.20 -23.18 11.75
N LYS A 383 13.26 -23.79 12.95
CA LYS A 383 14.34 -24.71 13.31
C LYS A 383 14.42 -25.90 12.33
N PRO A 384 15.62 -26.45 12.08
CA PRO A 384 15.77 -27.69 11.33
C PRO A 384 15.05 -28.83 12.06
N LEU A 385 14.59 -29.84 11.30
CA LEU A 385 13.92 -30.99 11.89
C LEU A 385 14.85 -31.69 12.91
N PRO A 386 14.34 -32.12 14.07
CA PRO A 386 15.17 -32.72 15.12
C PRO A 386 15.80 -34.03 14.64
N GLN A 387 17.10 -34.20 14.91
CA GLN A 387 17.86 -35.39 14.56
C GLN A 387 17.97 -36.36 15.75
N PHE A 388 18.13 -37.65 15.44
CA PHE A 388 18.47 -38.67 16.42
C PHE A 388 19.97 -38.65 16.69
N VAL A 389 20.37 -38.58 17.95
CA VAL A 389 21.77 -38.63 18.38
C VAL A 389 21.98 -39.92 19.16
N ASP A 390 22.94 -40.74 18.74
CA ASP A 390 23.24 -42.05 19.34
C ASP A 390 22.01 -42.98 19.49
N GLY A 391 21.11 -42.92 18.51
CA GLY A 391 19.86 -43.70 18.51
C GLY A 391 18.79 -43.21 19.49
N LYS A 392 19.02 -42.11 20.21
CA LYS A 392 18.03 -41.53 21.14
C LYS A 392 17.12 -40.55 20.42
N ALA A 393 15.82 -40.68 20.70
CA ALA A 393 14.80 -39.79 20.15
C ALA A 393 14.92 -38.37 20.72
N PRO A 394 14.78 -37.33 19.89
CA PRO A 394 14.78 -35.94 20.35
C PRO A 394 13.53 -35.63 21.17
N ALA A 395 13.59 -34.62 22.05
CA ALA A 395 12.48 -34.25 22.92
C ALA A 395 11.18 -33.91 22.17
N ALA A 396 11.30 -33.36 20.95
CA ALA A 396 10.17 -33.01 20.09
C ALA A 396 9.55 -34.21 19.34
N TRP A 397 10.15 -35.40 19.40
CA TRP A 397 9.72 -36.57 18.63
C TRP A 397 8.29 -37.00 18.91
N LYS A 398 7.89 -37.03 20.19
CA LYS A 398 6.52 -37.36 20.58
C LYS A 398 5.51 -36.39 19.95
N GLY A 399 5.81 -35.08 19.97
CA GLY A 399 4.93 -34.07 19.40
C GLY A 399 4.71 -34.23 17.89
N LEU A 400 5.77 -34.59 17.16
CA LEU A 400 5.69 -34.90 15.73
C LEU A 400 4.79 -36.12 15.45
N LEU A 401 4.93 -37.20 16.25
CA LEU A 401 4.09 -38.38 16.12
C LEU A 401 2.62 -38.10 16.47
N ASP A 402 2.37 -37.36 17.54
CA ASP A 402 1.02 -36.95 17.95
C ASP A 402 0.34 -36.13 16.84
N GLN A 403 1.09 -35.25 16.17
CA GLN A 403 0.62 -34.46 15.05
C GLN A 403 0.30 -35.34 13.82
N MET A 404 1.20 -36.26 13.45
CA MET A 404 0.96 -37.19 12.35
C MET A 404 -0.29 -38.07 12.61
N TYR A 405 -0.45 -38.54 13.84
CA TYR A 405 -1.61 -39.35 14.24
C TYR A 405 -2.92 -38.57 14.13
N ALA A 406 -2.91 -37.29 14.52
CA ALA A 406 -4.07 -36.42 14.37
C ALA A 406 -4.41 -36.17 12.89
N LEU A 407 -3.42 -35.93 12.03
CA LEU A 407 -3.63 -35.69 10.60
C LEU A 407 -4.12 -36.93 9.83
N ALA A 408 -3.65 -38.12 10.21
CA ALA A 408 -3.88 -39.33 9.43
C ALA A 408 -5.26 -39.99 9.61
N GLY A 409 -6.07 -39.55 10.60
CA GLY A 409 -7.45 -40.05 10.73
C GLY A 409 -8.13 -39.82 12.08
N ASN A 410 -7.38 -39.77 13.20
CA ASN A 410 -7.98 -39.49 14.50
C ASN A 410 -8.54 -38.06 14.59
N GLY A 411 -7.98 -37.12 13.81
CA GLY A 411 -8.48 -35.75 13.67
C GLY A 411 -9.92 -35.69 13.15
N VAL A 412 -10.36 -36.62 12.31
CA VAL A 412 -11.75 -36.65 11.80
C VAL A 412 -12.72 -36.98 12.93
N ARG A 413 -12.40 -37.99 13.75
CA ARG A 413 -13.20 -38.37 14.92
C ARG A 413 -13.21 -37.25 15.96
N GLN A 414 -12.05 -36.70 16.31
CA GLN A 414 -11.94 -35.61 17.27
C GLN A 414 -12.63 -34.33 16.76
N ALA A 415 -12.59 -34.04 15.47
CA ALA A 415 -13.32 -32.92 14.87
C ALA A 415 -14.84 -33.04 15.06
N GLN A 416 -15.41 -34.25 15.00
CA GLN A 416 -16.84 -34.47 15.28
C GLN A 416 -17.18 -34.21 16.75
N GLU A 417 -16.36 -34.69 17.68
CA GLU A 417 -16.55 -34.47 19.12
C GLU A 417 -16.43 -32.96 19.47
N ILE A 418 -15.46 -32.28 18.87
CA ILE A 418 -15.23 -30.83 19.03
C ILE A 418 -16.38 -30.03 18.42
N GLU A 419 -16.88 -30.41 17.24
CA GLU A 419 -18.06 -29.78 16.63
C GLU A 419 -19.27 -29.84 17.59
N ALA A 420 -19.55 -31.02 18.17
CA ALA A 420 -20.66 -31.19 19.10
C ALA A 420 -20.49 -30.30 20.35
N PHE A 421 -19.28 -30.23 20.90
CA PHE A 421 -18.95 -29.37 22.05
C PHE A 421 -19.19 -27.87 21.77
N VAL A 422 -18.77 -27.39 20.59
CA VAL A 422 -18.91 -25.98 20.18
C VAL A 422 -20.37 -25.62 19.96
N ARG A 423 -21.13 -26.49 19.28
CA ARG A 423 -22.58 -26.32 19.08
C ARG A 423 -23.34 -26.34 20.40
N GLN A 424 -23.00 -27.23 21.33
CA GLN A 424 -23.59 -27.27 22.66
C GLN A 424 -23.32 -25.98 23.47
N SER A 425 -22.20 -25.31 23.20
CA SER A 425 -21.84 -24.02 23.80
C SER A 425 -22.55 -22.82 23.15
N GLY A 426 -23.41 -23.08 22.15
CA GLY A 426 -24.21 -22.09 21.44
C GLY A 426 -23.47 -21.33 20.34
N TYR A 427 -22.38 -21.90 19.80
CA TYR A 427 -21.59 -21.31 18.73
C TYR A 427 -21.71 -22.12 17.44
N GLN A 428 -21.62 -21.44 16.29
CA GLN A 428 -21.53 -22.08 14.98
C GLN A 428 -20.05 -22.27 14.61
N PRO A 429 -19.55 -23.51 14.48
CA PRO A 429 -18.17 -23.74 14.04
C PRO A 429 -17.98 -23.36 12.57
N LEU A 430 -16.84 -22.73 12.26
CA LEU A 430 -16.44 -22.29 10.92
C LEU A 430 -15.22 -23.06 10.40
N ARG A 431 -14.28 -23.39 11.28
CA ARG A 431 -13.08 -24.18 10.98
C ARG A 431 -12.59 -24.89 12.24
N ILE A 432 -12.16 -26.14 12.10
CA ILE A 432 -11.36 -26.85 13.10
C ILE A 432 -9.98 -27.05 12.51
N ALA A 433 -8.95 -26.65 13.26
CA ALA A 433 -7.56 -26.79 12.85
C ALA A 433 -6.69 -27.36 13.98
N LEU A 434 -5.54 -27.90 13.59
CA LEU A 434 -4.53 -28.43 14.49
C LEU A 434 -3.28 -27.54 14.44
N THR A 435 -2.88 -27.00 15.58
CA THR A 435 -1.64 -26.21 15.68
C THR A 435 -0.39 -27.09 15.55
N GLY A 436 0.76 -26.51 15.20
CA GLY A 436 2.06 -27.20 15.19
C GLY A 436 2.57 -27.73 16.54
N ASN A 437 1.84 -27.47 17.63
CA ASN A 437 2.06 -28.07 18.96
C ASN A 437 0.99 -29.13 19.30
N SER A 438 0.27 -29.64 18.29
CA SER A 438 -0.74 -30.69 18.43
C SER A 438 -1.94 -30.32 19.30
N LYS A 439 -2.28 -29.02 19.37
CA LYS A 439 -3.50 -28.52 20.03
C LYS A 439 -4.60 -28.25 19.02
N PHE A 440 -5.84 -28.62 19.37
CA PHE A 440 -7.02 -28.30 18.57
C PHE A 440 -7.46 -26.86 18.78
N VAL A 441 -7.77 -26.21 17.67
CA VAL A 441 -8.28 -24.84 17.60
C VAL A 441 -9.59 -24.86 16.82
N VAL A 442 -10.58 -24.15 17.33
CA VAL A 442 -11.86 -23.94 16.66
C VAL A 442 -12.03 -22.46 16.38
N TYR A 443 -12.36 -22.13 15.14
CA TYR A 443 -12.91 -20.84 14.75
C TYR A 443 -14.42 -20.98 14.74
N ALA A 444 -15.11 -20.09 15.43
CA ALA A 444 -16.56 -20.09 15.51
C ALA A 444 -17.13 -18.69 15.31
N ALA A 445 -18.29 -18.62 14.64
CA ALA A 445 -19.01 -17.39 14.45
C ALA A 445 -19.41 -16.80 15.82
N PRO A 446 -19.27 -15.50 16.03
CA PRO A 446 -19.82 -14.82 17.20
C PRO A 446 -21.34 -15.00 17.29
N LYS A 447 -21.86 -14.89 18.50
CA LYS A 447 -23.31 -14.81 18.75
C LYS A 447 -23.83 -13.43 18.37
N ASP A 448 -25.14 -13.31 18.11
CA ASP A 448 -25.76 -12.03 17.73
C ASP A 448 -25.51 -10.91 18.73
N ASN A 449 -25.45 -11.23 20.03
CA ASN A 449 -25.18 -10.27 21.11
C ASN A 449 -23.68 -9.94 21.30
N GLU A 450 -22.79 -10.65 20.62
CA GLU A 450 -21.34 -10.36 20.59
C GLU A 450 -20.97 -9.50 19.37
N LEU A 451 -21.89 -9.33 18.41
CA LEU A 451 -21.66 -8.53 17.22
C LEU A 451 -21.62 -7.04 17.58
N ASP A 452 -20.60 -6.37 17.03
CA ASP A 452 -20.52 -4.92 17.02
C ASP A 452 -20.44 -4.44 15.57
N ASN A 453 -21.57 -3.94 15.08
CA ASN A 453 -21.77 -3.44 13.72
C ASN A 453 -21.87 -1.90 13.67
N ARG A 454 -21.50 -1.19 14.75
CA ARG A 454 -21.68 0.27 14.86
C ARG A 454 -21.07 1.05 13.68
N LEU A 455 -19.78 0.82 13.40
CA LEU A 455 -19.03 1.55 12.37
C LEU A 455 -18.78 0.76 11.07
N GLU A 456 -18.57 -0.54 11.21
CA GLU A 456 -18.36 -1.47 10.11
C GLU A 456 -18.99 -2.83 10.50
N PRO A 457 -19.40 -3.65 9.52
CA PRO A 457 -19.84 -5.01 9.77
C PRO A 457 -18.79 -5.78 10.60
N HIS A 458 -19.23 -6.50 11.62
CA HIS A 458 -18.32 -7.26 12.49
C HIS A 458 -17.50 -8.27 11.67
N ALA A 459 -16.19 -8.22 11.84
CA ALA A 459 -15.22 -9.01 11.06
C ALA A 459 -14.50 -10.09 11.89
N TRP A 460 -14.63 -10.08 13.22
CA TRP A 460 -13.92 -10.99 14.11
C TRP A 460 -14.71 -12.29 14.36
N VAL A 461 -13.97 -13.36 14.57
CA VAL A 461 -14.49 -14.67 14.97
C VAL A 461 -13.84 -15.12 16.25
N ASN A 462 -14.51 -16.00 16.98
CA ASN A 462 -13.97 -16.59 18.20
C ASN A 462 -12.95 -17.68 17.83
N ARG A 463 -11.69 -17.51 18.25
CA ARG A 463 -10.67 -18.57 18.18
C ARG A 463 -10.49 -19.22 19.54
N MET A 464 -10.98 -20.45 19.67
CA MET A 464 -11.00 -21.23 20.92
C MET A 464 -9.93 -22.33 20.87
N ILE A 465 -9.13 -22.48 21.92
CA ILE A 465 -8.26 -23.66 22.11
C ILE A 465 -9.02 -24.69 22.93
N VAL A 466 -9.15 -25.90 22.39
CA VAL A 466 -9.89 -27.00 23.03
C VAL A 466 -8.93 -28.15 23.31
N GLU A 467 -9.00 -28.72 24.51
CA GLU A 467 -8.18 -29.85 24.94
C GLU A 467 -9.04 -30.90 25.66
N HIS A 468 -8.62 -32.16 25.61
CA HIS A 468 -9.21 -33.19 26.47
C HIS A 468 -8.64 -33.07 27.89
N SER A 469 -9.52 -32.93 28.88
CA SER A 469 -9.16 -32.99 30.31
C SER A 469 -10.09 -33.97 31.03
N LYS A 470 -9.53 -34.96 31.71
CA LYS A 470 -10.27 -35.99 32.47
C LYS A 470 -11.40 -36.66 31.65
N GLY A 471 -11.15 -36.93 30.36
CA GLY A 471 -12.10 -37.59 29.47
C GLY A 471 -13.22 -36.70 28.91
N LYS A 472 -13.17 -35.38 29.13
CA LYS A 472 -14.11 -34.41 28.53
C LYS A 472 -13.35 -33.32 27.77
N LEU A 473 -13.98 -32.75 26.75
CA LEU A 473 -13.46 -31.56 26.08
C LEU A 473 -13.67 -30.34 26.97
N VAL A 474 -12.64 -29.49 27.08
CA VAL A 474 -12.69 -28.22 27.79
C VAL A 474 -12.10 -27.11 26.94
N GLU A 475 -12.74 -25.94 26.96
CA GLU A 475 -12.17 -24.71 26.41
C GLU A 475 -11.08 -24.20 27.36
N LYS A 476 -9.87 -23.98 26.84
CA LYS A 476 -8.72 -23.46 27.59
C LYS A 476 -8.57 -21.96 27.50
N SER A 477 -8.88 -21.40 26.34
CA SER A 477 -8.75 -19.99 26.06
C SER A 477 -9.58 -19.63 24.84
N ARG A 478 -10.04 -18.38 24.79
CA ARG A 478 -10.73 -17.78 23.66
C ARG A 478 -10.23 -16.36 23.46
N ARG A 479 -10.14 -15.95 22.20
CA ARG A 479 -9.82 -14.58 21.79
C ARG A 479 -10.48 -14.25 20.46
N TRP A 480 -10.62 -12.97 20.19
CA TRP A 480 -11.05 -12.46 18.89
C TRP A 480 -9.90 -12.53 17.88
N VAL A 481 -10.21 -12.96 16.66
CA VAL A 481 -9.27 -12.93 15.54
C VAL A 481 -10.01 -12.65 14.23
N ILE A 482 -9.32 -12.07 13.26
CA ILE A 482 -9.80 -12.03 11.88
C ILE A 482 -9.44 -13.36 11.22
N LEU A 483 -10.42 -13.97 10.57
CA LEU A 483 -10.25 -15.28 9.94
C LEU A 483 -9.43 -15.17 8.65
N ARG A 484 -8.36 -15.97 8.55
CA ARG A 484 -7.49 -16.02 7.36
C ARG A 484 -7.82 -17.23 6.51
N GLN A 485 -7.70 -17.10 5.18
CA GLN A 485 -7.90 -18.22 4.28
C GLN A 485 -6.92 -19.37 4.55
N VAL A 486 -5.63 -19.05 4.75
CA VAL A 486 -4.57 -20.02 5.04
C VAL A 486 -3.79 -19.55 6.27
N ASP A 487 -3.46 -20.48 7.18
CA ASP A 487 -2.51 -20.26 8.28
C ASP A 487 -1.57 -21.47 8.37
N ALA A 488 -0.33 -21.35 7.91
CA ALA A 488 0.59 -22.49 7.89
C ALA A 488 1.04 -22.99 9.29
N ALA A 489 0.75 -22.23 10.36
CA ALA A 489 0.94 -22.73 11.73
C ALA A 489 -0.20 -23.67 12.19
N GLU A 490 -1.27 -23.78 11.39
CA GLU A 490 -2.47 -24.55 11.68
C GLU A 490 -2.89 -25.41 10.49
N THR A 491 -2.96 -26.73 10.66
CA THR A 491 -3.49 -27.61 9.62
C THR A 491 -5.00 -27.72 9.74
N SER A 492 -5.72 -27.27 8.71
CA SER A 492 -7.18 -27.35 8.66
C SER A 492 -7.64 -28.82 8.61
N LEU A 493 -8.48 -29.22 9.55
CA LEU A 493 -9.04 -30.57 9.63
C LEU A 493 -10.46 -30.63 9.06
N LYS A 494 -11.24 -29.57 9.25
CA LYS A 494 -12.62 -29.46 8.76
C LYS A 494 -13.00 -27.99 8.61
N GLU A 495 -13.65 -27.66 7.50
CA GLU A 495 -14.19 -26.33 7.19
C GLU A 495 -15.65 -26.44 6.76
N TRP A 496 -16.44 -25.42 7.10
CA TRP A 496 -17.84 -25.28 6.70
C TRP A 496 -17.98 -24.18 5.66
N SER A 497 -19.03 -24.25 4.84
CA SER A 497 -19.28 -23.29 3.74
C SER A 497 -19.41 -21.83 4.19
N GLU A 498 -19.95 -21.64 5.39
CA GLU A 498 -20.23 -20.36 6.03
C GLU A 498 -18.95 -19.59 6.35
N ILE A 499 -17.78 -20.24 6.30
CA ILE A 499 -16.47 -19.59 6.45
C ILE A 499 -16.31 -18.39 5.52
N LYS A 500 -16.89 -18.46 4.30
CA LYS A 500 -16.80 -17.40 3.28
C LYS A 500 -17.46 -16.10 3.72
N GLU A 501 -18.49 -16.16 4.56
CA GLU A 501 -19.19 -14.98 5.06
C GLU A 501 -18.35 -14.21 6.09
N TRP A 502 -17.38 -14.89 6.70
CA TRP A 502 -16.51 -14.39 7.77
C TRP A 502 -15.08 -14.07 7.30
N MET A 503 -14.74 -14.29 6.03
CA MET A 503 -13.47 -13.85 5.44
C MET A 503 -13.51 -12.34 5.14
N ARG A 504 -13.67 -11.53 6.18
CA ARG A 504 -13.75 -10.06 6.13
C ARG A 504 -12.44 -9.44 6.59
N THR A 505 -12.22 -8.19 6.22
CA THR A 505 -11.15 -7.34 6.75
C THR A 505 -11.75 -6.29 7.67
N SER A 506 -10.94 -5.73 8.56
CA SER A 506 -11.31 -4.61 9.42
C SER A 506 -10.32 -3.47 9.26
N VAL A 507 -10.80 -2.23 9.44
CA VAL A 507 -9.95 -1.04 9.58
C VAL A 507 -9.21 -1.03 10.93
N PHE A 508 -9.70 -1.77 11.92
CA PHE A 508 -9.11 -1.86 13.25
C PHE A 508 -8.13 -3.03 13.35
N GLU A 509 -7.01 -2.80 14.02
CA GLU A 509 -6.00 -3.84 14.28
C GLU A 509 -6.54 -4.97 15.16
N SER A 510 -7.41 -4.65 16.12
CA SER A 510 -8.02 -5.61 17.03
C SER A 510 -9.46 -5.25 17.39
N TYR A 511 -10.23 -6.24 17.85
CA TYR A 511 -11.58 -6.01 18.35
C TYR A 511 -11.57 -5.14 19.61
N GLU A 512 -10.58 -5.35 20.48
CA GLU A 512 -10.40 -4.60 21.71
C GLU A 512 -10.15 -3.12 21.41
N LEU A 513 -9.33 -2.80 20.41
CA LEU A 513 -9.11 -1.42 19.96
C LEU A 513 -10.39 -0.80 19.39
N LYS A 514 -11.18 -1.56 18.62
CA LYS A 514 -12.49 -1.11 18.15
C LYS A 514 -13.41 -0.77 19.33
N GLN A 515 -13.49 -1.63 20.36
CA GLN A 515 -14.29 -1.36 21.55
C GLN A 515 -13.80 -0.11 22.28
N GLU A 516 -12.49 0.00 22.52
CA GLU A 516 -11.89 1.16 23.21
C GLU A 516 -12.29 2.48 22.55
N ILE A 517 -12.12 2.59 21.23
CA ILE A 517 -12.45 3.81 20.46
C ILE A 517 -13.96 4.11 20.53
N LEU A 518 -14.82 3.10 20.33
CA LEU A 518 -16.26 3.33 20.27
C LEU A 518 -16.86 3.58 21.66
N ASP A 519 -16.35 2.91 22.69
CA ASP A 519 -16.79 3.09 24.08
C ASP A 519 -16.34 4.43 24.66
N GLU A 520 -15.21 4.97 24.22
CA GLU A 520 -14.80 6.35 24.49
C GLU A 520 -15.87 7.34 23.99
N VAL A 521 -16.32 7.19 22.74
CA VAL A 521 -17.39 8.02 22.18
C VAL A 521 -18.70 7.87 22.98
N VAL A 522 -19.12 6.64 23.32
CA VAL A 522 -20.33 6.42 24.14
C VAL A 522 -20.21 7.09 25.51
N GLY A 523 -19.05 6.95 26.16
CA GLY A 523 -18.77 7.51 27.48
C GLY A 523 -18.83 9.03 27.50
N HIS A 524 -18.39 9.69 26.43
CA HIS A 524 -18.46 11.15 26.29
C HIS A 524 -19.85 11.65 25.89
N ALA A 525 -20.49 11.01 24.91
CA ALA A 525 -21.84 11.36 24.46
C ALA A 525 -22.85 11.32 25.61
N GLY A 526 -22.79 10.29 26.46
CA GLY A 526 -23.65 10.17 27.64
C GLY A 526 -23.49 11.29 28.66
N LYS A 527 -22.34 11.98 28.68
CA LYS A 527 -21.98 13.02 29.66
C LYS A 527 -22.12 14.45 29.12
N ILE A 528 -22.49 14.65 27.85
CA ILE A 528 -22.67 15.99 27.25
C ILE A 528 -23.62 16.84 28.10
N LYS A 529 -24.75 16.28 28.51
CA LYS A 529 -25.74 17.00 29.34
C LYS A 529 -25.18 17.37 30.71
N ASP A 530 -24.34 16.55 31.32
CA ASP A 530 -23.78 16.82 32.65
C ASP A 530 -22.65 17.86 32.59
N LEU A 531 -21.82 17.81 31.55
CA LEU A 531 -20.79 18.82 31.28
C LEU A 531 -21.40 20.21 31.07
N LEU A 532 -22.57 20.27 30.41
CA LEU A 532 -23.28 21.53 30.13
C LEU A 532 -24.21 21.97 31.26
N ARG A 533 -24.73 21.03 32.06
CA ARG A 533 -25.50 21.32 33.28
C ARG A 533 -24.63 21.68 34.48
N GLY A 534 -23.30 21.59 34.35
CA GLY A 534 -22.30 22.06 35.30
C GLY A 534 -22.36 23.58 35.52
N GLN A 535 -23.48 24.06 36.07
CA GLN A 535 -23.64 25.37 36.69
C GLN A 535 -23.44 25.29 38.21
N ASP A 536 -23.06 24.14 38.77
CA ASP A 536 -22.54 24.08 40.12
C ASP A 536 -21.03 24.38 40.14
N ALA A 537 -20.59 25.03 41.21
CA ALA A 537 -19.23 25.54 41.32
C ALA A 537 -18.16 24.44 41.39
N ALA A 538 -18.53 23.19 41.71
CA ALA A 538 -17.58 22.09 41.83
C ALA A 538 -17.19 21.54 40.45
N SER A 539 -18.17 21.28 39.59
CA SER A 539 -17.90 20.81 38.22
C SER A 539 -17.17 21.83 37.36
N HIS A 540 -17.51 23.12 37.48
CA HIS A 540 -16.77 24.20 36.81
C HIS A 540 -15.30 24.22 37.24
N ARG A 541 -15.04 24.11 38.55
CA ARG A 541 -13.68 24.13 39.10
C ARG A 541 -12.84 22.96 38.61
N VAL A 542 -13.40 21.74 38.55
CA VAL A 542 -12.67 20.57 38.03
C VAL A 542 -12.22 20.81 36.59
N LEU A 543 -13.15 21.22 35.71
CA LEU A 543 -12.83 21.47 34.30
C LEU A 543 -11.84 22.63 34.12
N LEU A 544 -11.92 23.64 34.99
CA LEU A 544 -10.97 24.76 35.00
C LEU A 544 -9.55 24.32 35.41
N GLU A 545 -9.43 23.48 36.44
CA GLU A 545 -8.14 22.92 36.85
C GLU A 545 -7.55 22.04 35.75
N ASP A 546 -8.34 21.12 35.18
CA ASP A 546 -7.92 20.26 34.07
C ASP A 546 -7.40 21.10 32.88
N TRP A 547 -8.02 22.24 32.60
CA TRP A 547 -7.58 23.15 31.53
C TRP A 547 -6.25 23.82 31.83
N PHE A 548 -6.04 24.31 33.05
CA PHE A 548 -4.77 24.93 33.43
C PHE A 548 -3.63 23.92 33.55
N GLU A 549 -3.91 22.71 34.02
CA GLU A 549 -2.94 21.61 34.08
C GLU A 549 -2.47 21.24 32.67
N LEU A 550 -3.40 20.91 31.76
CA LEU A 550 -3.04 20.57 30.38
C LEU A 550 -2.32 21.72 29.67
N ARG A 551 -2.75 22.97 29.92
CA ARG A 551 -2.06 24.14 29.39
C ARG A 551 -0.62 24.24 29.88
N SER A 552 -0.38 23.98 31.17
CA SER A 552 0.95 24.00 31.76
C SER A 552 1.82 22.93 31.10
N GLU A 553 1.35 21.68 31.05
CA GLU A 553 2.06 20.55 30.44
C GLU A 553 2.45 20.85 28.98
N MET A 554 1.52 21.36 28.18
CA MET A 554 1.78 21.74 26.79
C MET A 554 2.78 22.90 26.63
N SER A 555 2.97 23.70 27.68
CA SER A 555 3.85 24.88 27.65
C SER A 555 5.23 24.62 28.28
N GLU A 556 5.46 23.47 28.93
CA GLU A 556 6.70 23.19 29.68
C GLU A 556 7.95 23.19 28.77
N ASP A 557 7.84 22.61 27.59
CA ASP A 557 8.94 22.48 26.62
C ASP A 557 8.87 23.51 25.47
N SER A 558 8.04 24.56 25.60
CA SER A 558 7.74 25.51 24.54
C SER A 558 7.95 26.96 24.97
N ASN A 559 8.52 27.78 24.08
CA ASN A 559 8.58 29.25 24.26
C ASN A 559 7.23 29.94 23.98
N ILE A 560 6.18 29.17 23.67
CA ILE A 560 4.84 29.64 23.36
C ILE A 560 3.88 29.08 24.40
N VAL A 561 3.10 29.95 25.03
CA VAL A 561 2.04 29.54 25.96
C VAL A 561 0.92 28.88 25.17
N ALA A 562 0.72 27.58 25.38
CA ALA A 562 -0.29 26.79 24.68
C ALA A 562 -1.73 27.21 25.04
N SER A 563 -2.70 26.81 24.21
CA SER A 563 -4.13 27.00 24.46
C SER A 563 -4.87 25.70 24.12
N PRO A 564 -5.24 24.88 25.11
CA PRO A 564 -5.99 23.66 24.88
C PRO A 564 -7.37 23.92 24.27
N ASN A 565 -7.82 23.00 23.42
CA ASN A 565 -9.18 22.98 22.88
C ASN A 565 -10.11 22.13 23.75
N LEU A 566 -11.41 22.39 23.68
CA LEU A 566 -12.45 21.52 24.24
C LEU A 566 -13.09 20.79 23.06
N VAL A 567 -13.04 19.47 23.06
CA VAL A 567 -13.65 18.58 22.07
C VAL A 567 -14.37 17.46 22.80
N ILE A 568 -15.62 17.21 22.43
CA ILE A 568 -16.41 16.11 22.96
C ILE A 568 -16.67 15.14 21.80
N PRO A 569 -16.10 13.94 21.82
CA PRO A 569 -16.41 12.91 20.83
C PRO A 569 -17.90 12.56 20.85
N VAL A 570 -18.52 12.56 19.68
CA VAL A 570 -19.95 12.28 19.46
C VAL A 570 -20.18 11.16 18.44
N GLY A 571 -19.13 10.80 17.71
CA GLY A 571 -19.14 9.75 16.71
C GLY A 571 -17.74 9.38 16.25
N ALA A 572 -17.67 8.40 15.35
CA ALA A 572 -16.45 7.99 14.68
C ALA A 572 -16.73 7.76 13.19
N TYR A 573 -15.70 7.91 12.36
CA TYR A 573 -15.78 7.61 10.95
C TYR A 573 -14.45 7.15 10.37
N PHE A 574 -14.49 6.47 9.23
CA PHE A 574 -13.30 6.17 8.44
C PHE A 574 -13.59 6.22 6.94
N TYR A 575 -12.54 6.43 6.15
CA TYR A 575 -12.59 6.25 4.70
C TYR A 575 -12.03 4.88 4.32
N PRO A 576 -12.77 4.07 3.54
CA PRO A 576 -12.25 2.79 3.05
C PRO A 576 -10.94 2.90 2.25
N SER A 577 -10.68 4.06 1.63
CA SER A 577 -9.46 4.30 0.85
C SER A 577 -8.21 4.55 1.71
N THR A 578 -8.35 5.19 2.86
CA THR A 578 -7.21 5.55 3.72
C THR A 578 -7.07 4.65 4.94
N SER A 579 -8.10 3.88 5.29
CA SER A 579 -8.15 3.03 6.48
C SER A 579 -7.82 3.78 7.78
N SER A 580 -8.03 5.09 7.82
CA SER A 580 -7.77 5.93 9.00
C SER A 580 -9.06 6.22 9.75
N VAL A 581 -9.07 5.85 11.04
CA VAL A 581 -10.21 6.07 11.94
C VAL A 581 -10.09 7.45 12.59
N ASN A 582 -11.18 8.20 12.58
CA ASN A 582 -11.25 9.56 13.14
C ASN A 582 -12.51 9.71 14.00
N TYR A 583 -12.39 10.49 15.07
CA TYR A 583 -13.54 10.95 15.85
C TYR A 583 -14.24 12.11 15.15
N ILE A 584 -15.56 12.15 15.28
CA ILE A 584 -16.39 13.34 15.06
C ILE A 584 -16.63 13.94 16.44
N GLY A 585 -16.30 15.21 16.62
CA GLY A 585 -16.41 15.90 17.90
C GLY A 585 -17.12 17.24 17.81
N ALA A 586 -17.85 17.59 18.87
CA ALA A 586 -18.30 18.96 19.12
C ALA A 586 -17.17 19.74 19.80
N ARG A 587 -16.75 20.86 19.20
CA ARG A 587 -15.56 21.62 19.58
C ARG A 587 -15.89 23.05 20.01
N ILE A 588 -15.17 23.54 21.01
CA ILE A 588 -14.97 24.97 21.29
C ILE A 588 -13.49 25.31 21.09
N SER A 589 -13.21 26.29 20.22
CA SER A 589 -11.85 26.74 19.86
C SER A 589 -11.20 27.66 20.89
N ASN A 590 -12.00 28.36 21.71
CA ASN A 590 -11.52 29.13 22.86
C ASN A 590 -12.30 28.70 24.13
N PRO A 591 -11.88 27.57 24.75
CA PRO A 591 -12.49 27.08 25.97
C PRO A 591 -12.31 28.03 27.16
N TYR A 592 -11.24 28.82 27.18
CA TYR A 592 -10.98 29.78 28.25
C TYR A 592 -12.09 30.84 28.35
N GLY A 593 -12.43 31.49 27.24
CA GLY A 593 -13.53 32.46 27.18
C GLY A 593 -14.87 31.82 27.54
N TRP A 594 -15.11 30.60 27.05
CA TRP A 594 -16.31 29.84 27.41
C TRP A 594 -16.40 29.54 28.92
N LEU A 595 -15.31 29.07 29.54
CA LEU A 595 -15.22 28.85 30.99
C LEU A 595 -15.41 30.14 31.78
N TYR A 596 -14.90 31.27 31.28
CA TYR A 596 -15.03 32.58 31.93
C TYR A 596 -16.47 33.08 31.96
N HIS A 597 -17.20 32.92 30.85
CA HIS A 597 -18.61 33.29 30.77
C HIS A 597 -19.51 32.40 31.63
N ASN A 598 -19.16 31.12 31.76
CA ASN A 598 -19.88 30.15 32.58
C ASN A 598 -19.36 30.07 34.04
N ALA A 599 -18.46 30.96 34.45
CA ALA A 599 -17.99 31.00 35.83
C ALA A 599 -19.16 31.33 36.79
N PRO A 600 -19.28 30.63 37.93
CA PRO A 600 -20.42 30.76 38.83
C PRO A 600 -20.40 32.07 39.65
N ASP A 601 -19.23 32.69 39.82
CA ASP A 601 -19.07 33.98 40.49
C ASP A 601 -17.85 34.77 39.98
N ASP A 602 -17.77 36.06 40.37
CA ASP A 602 -16.68 36.95 39.97
C ASP A 602 -15.34 36.61 40.64
N LYS A 603 -15.33 35.91 41.78
CA LYS A 603 -14.08 35.50 42.44
C LYS A 603 -13.32 34.50 41.58
N ILE A 604 -14.05 33.58 40.95
CA ILE A 604 -13.47 32.62 40.01
C ILE A 604 -12.97 33.34 38.75
N ARG A 605 -13.70 34.32 38.22
CA ARG A 605 -13.24 35.14 37.09
C ARG A 605 -11.92 35.87 37.39
N ASP A 606 -11.81 36.46 38.59
CA ASP A 606 -10.58 37.13 39.04
C ASP A 606 -9.42 36.14 39.23
N GLU A 607 -9.70 34.94 39.72
CA GLU A 607 -8.72 33.84 39.81
C GLU A 607 -8.24 33.41 38.42
N MET A 608 -9.16 33.18 37.49
CA MET A 608 -8.88 32.82 36.10
C MET A 608 -7.99 33.85 35.42
N ARG A 609 -8.30 35.15 35.56
CA ARG A 609 -7.51 36.24 34.97
C ARG A 609 -6.09 36.25 35.52
N ARG A 610 -5.93 36.15 36.85
CA ARG A 610 -4.61 36.14 37.49
C ARG A 610 -3.76 34.95 37.04
N ARG A 611 -4.35 33.75 36.99
CA ARG A 611 -3.66 32.52 36.55
C ARG A 611 -3.27 32.59 35.07
N PHE A 612 -4.15 33.11 34.22
CA PHE A 612 -3.88 33.30 32.80
C PHE A 612 -2.68 34.23 32.57
N ILE A 613 -2.70 35.43 33.16
CA ILE A 613 -1.64 36.43 33.00
C ILE A 613 -0.31 35.95 33.61
N ARG A 614 -0.35 35.12 34.66
CA ARG A 614 0.86 34.60 35.31
C ARG A 614 1.75 33.80 34.37
N ALA A 615 1.17 33.04 33.43
CA ALA A 615 1.91 32.15 32.53
C ALA A 615 2.78 32.87 31.48
N PHE A 616 2.49 34.14 31.16
CA PHE A 616 3.20 34.90 30.12
C PHE A 616 4.38 35.69 30.69
N ALA A 617 5.47 35.84 29.94
CA ALA A 617 6.53 36.76 30.30
C ALA A 617 6.09 38.24 30.14
N ASP A 618 5.44 38.56 29.02
CA ASP A 618 4.86 39.87 28.75
C ASP A 618 3.44 39.98 29.34
N LYS A 619 3.30 40.86 30.35
CA LYS A 619 2.05 41.02 31.10
C LYS A 619 1.04 41.93 30.39
N GLU A 620 1.49 42.89 29.59
CA GLU A 620 0.61 43.81 28.86
C GLU A 620 -0.02 43.11 27.66
N TYR A 621 0.78 42.31 26.95
CA TYR A 621 0.27 41.41 25.92
C TYR A 621 -0.75 40.42 26.51
N ALA A 622 -0.43 39.78 27.63
CA ALA A 622 -1.30 38.80 28.25
C ALA A 622 -2.64 39.39 28.73
N ALA A 623 -2.64 40.62 29.25
CA ALA A 623 -3.86 41.33 29.62
C ALA A 623 -4.71 41.65 28.38
N SER A 624 -4.11 42.15 27.32
CA SER A 624 -4.81 42.45 26.06
C SER A 624 -5.38 41.18 25.41
N HIS A 625 -4.61 40.09 25.43
CA HIS A 625 -5.02 38.81 24.89
C HIS A 625 -6.12 38.15 25.73
N HIS A 626 -6.06 38.26 27.06
CA HIS A 626 -7.16 37.88 27.95
C HIS A 626 -8.47 38.61 27.56
N ASP A 627 -8.41 39.94 27.42
CA ASP A 627 -9.57 40.76 27.10
C ASP A 627 -10.14 40.40 25.72
N GLN A 628 -9.28 40.05 24.76
CA GLN A 628 -9.69 39.50 23.47
C GLN A 628 -10.43 38.16 23.61
N LEU A 629 -9.91 37.21 24.41
CA LEU A 629 -10.51 35.88 24.56
C LEU A 629 -11.88 35.91 25.26
N ILE A 630 -12.10 36.83 26.20
CA ILE A 630 -13.39 36.96 26.90
C ILE A 630 -14.41 37.82 26.14
N THR A 631 -13.99 38.54 25.09
CA THR A 631 -14.89 39.30 24.21
C THR A 631 -15.23 38.52 22.94
N THR A 632 -14.37 37.57 22.54
CA THR A 632 -14.57 36.73 21.35
C THR A 632 -15.58 35.61 21.63
N LYS A 633 -16.76 35.71 21.02
CA LYS A 633 -17.73 34.59 21.01
C LYS A 633 -17.11 33.37 20.33
N SER A 634 -17.17 32.24 21.00
CA SER A 634 -16.59 30.98 20.51
C SER A 634 -17.70 29.94 20.40
N PRO A 635 -18.39 29.88 19.25
CA PRO A 635 -19.51 28.96 19.08
C PRO A 635 -19.02 27.51 19.05
N TRP A 636 -19.95 26.59 19.32
CA TRP A 636 -19.72 25.18 19.04
C TRP A 636 -19.53 24.98 17.53
N ALA A 637 -18.54 24.17 17.17
CA ALA A 637 -18.28 23.76 15.80
C ALA A 637 -18.07 22.25 15.74
N LEU A 638 -18.25 21.64 14.57
CA LEU A 638 -17.82 20.26 14.36
C LEU A 638 -16.34 20.20 14.02
N ALA A 639 -15.64 19.21 14.56
CA ALA A 639 -14.26 18.95 14.26
C ALA A 639 -13.99 17.45 14.15
N GLN A 640 -12.96 17.11 13.38
CA GLN A 640 -12.43 15.77 13.28
C GLN A 640 -11.07 15.69 13.98
N LEU A 641 -10.83 14.55 14.62
CA LEU A 641 -9.59 14.25 15.33
C LEU A 641 -9.19 12.79 15.06
N SER A 642 -7.93 12.54 14.69
CA SER A 642 -7.44 11.17 14.44
C SER A 642 -7.50 10.34 15.72
N ALA A 643 -8.00 9.11 15.62
CA ALA A 643 -8.08 8.15 16.72
C ALA A 643 -6.70 7.64 17.19
N GLU A 644 -5.63 7.99 16.48
CA GLU A 644 -4.25 7.76 16.94
C GLU A 644 -3.91 8.57 18.19
N HIS A 645 -4.57 9.72 18.40
CA HIS A 645 -4.36 10.58 19.58
C HIS A 645 -5.08 10.06 20.86
N ARG A 646 -5.73 8.90 20.81
CA ARG A 646 -6.43 8.29 21.96
C ARG A 646 -5.53 8.02 23.18
N HIS A 647 -4.21 7.87 22.97
CA HIS A 647 -3.26 7.62 24.06
C HIS A 647 -3.13 8.78 25.07
N GLU A 648 -3.68 9.95 24.74
CA GLU A 648 -3.87 11.07 25.67
C GLU A 648 -5.11 10.90 26.57
N GLY A 649 -5.83 9.77 26.45
CA GLY A 649 -7.00 9.36 27.22
C GLY A 649 -8.17 10.32 27.05
N MET A 650 -8.57 10.62 25.80
CA MET A 650 -9.26 11.84 25.34
C MET A 650 -10.10 12.46 26.45
N LYS A 651 -9.45 13.28 27.28
CA LYS A 651 -10.21 14.18 28.14
C LYS A 651 -10.99 15.10 27.19
N PRO A 652 -12.13 15.67 27.64
CA PRO A 652 -12.81 16.70 26.85
C PRO A 652 -11.86 17.82 26.41
N LEU A 653 -10.77 18.02 27.15
CA LEU A 653 -9.70 18.95 26.81
C LEU A 653 -8.57 18.25 26.07
N SER A 654 -8.15 18.80 24.93
CA SER A 654 -7.10 18.23 24.09
C SER A 654 -6.20 19.30 23.48
N GLY A 655 -4.89 18.99 23.45
CA GLY A 655 -3.86 19.77 22.77
C GLY A 655 -3.68 19.39 21.30
N ALA A 656 -4.31 18.30 20.84
CA ALA A 656 -4.14 17.77 19.51
C ALA A 656 -4.69 18.71 18.43
N TYR A 657 -4.06 18.67 17.26
CA TYR A 657 -4.53 19.42 16.10
C TYR A 657 -5.88 18.85 15.63
N MET A 658 -6.88 19.72 15.55
CA MET A 658 -8.23 19.36 15.10
C MET A 658 -8.57 20.10 13.83
N ARG A 659 -9.07 19.37 12.84
CA ARG A 659 -9.56 19.97 11.60
C ARG A 659 -11.05 20.23 11.73
N SER A 660 -11.48 21.45 11.41
CA SER A 660 -12.92 21.78 11.40
C SER A 660 -13.64 20.95 10.33
N MET A 661 -14.80 20.43 10.66
CA MET A 661 -15.67 19.68 9.75
C MET A 661 -16.77 20.60 9.22
N GLY A 662 -17.09 20.47 7.93
CA GLY A 662 -18.13 21.27 7.30
C GLY A 662 -17.77 22.76 7.18
N SER A 663 -16.50 23.12 7.38
CA SER A 663 -15.99 24.50 7.27
C SER A 663 -15.85 24.95 5.82
N GLY A 664 -16.89 24.73 5.02
CA GLY A 664 -17.12 25.50 3.83
C GLY A 664 -18.13 26.58 4.18
N SER A 665 -17.67 27.74 4.65
CA SER A 665 -18.30 29.02 4.32
C SER A 665 -19.83 29.14 4.49
N HIS A 666 -20.45 28.37 5.39
CA HIS A 666 -21.90 28.39 5.54
C HIS A 666 -22.25 29.20 6.79
N PRO A 667 -23.08 30.24 6.67
CA PRO A 667 -23.41 31.14 7.78
C PRO A 667 -24.41 30.54 8.77
N ASP A 668 -24.78 29.27 8.63
CA ASP A 668 -25.65 28.56 9.58
C ASP A 668 -24.80 27.99 10.72
N PRO A 669 -24.98 28.46 11.96
CA PRO A 669 -24.17 28.02 13.11
C PRO A 669 -24.52 26.60 13.58
N ARG A 670 -25.59 25.98 13.07
CA ARG A 670 -26.05 24.67 13.52
C ARG A 670 -25.10 23.54 13.11
N LEU A 671 -24.77 22.69 14.07
CA LEU A 671 -23.92 21.51 13.92
C LEU A 671 -24.55 20.47 12.99
N ALA A 672 -25.87 20.28 13.04
CA ALA A 672 -26.56 19.38 12.12
C ALA A 672 -26.37 19.80 10.66
N THR A 673 -26.44 21.10 10.37
CA THR A 673 -26.18 21.66 9.03
C THR A 673 -24.71 21.45 8.64
N ALA A 674 -23.76 21.73 9.54
CA ALA A 674 -22.34 21.49 9.29
C ALA A 674 -22.03 20.01 8.98
N TYR A 675 -22.67 19.08 9.69
CA TYR A 675 -22.54 17.65 9.44
C TYR A 675 -23.11 17.25 8.07
N ALA A 676 -24.30 17.72 7.72
CA ALA A 676 -24.94 17.46 6.42
C ALA A 676 -24.12 18.01 5.24
N ASN A 677 -23.50 19.18 5.41
CA ASN A 677 -22.60 19.76 4.41
C ASN A 677 -21.30 18.97 4.29
N TRP A 678 -20.76 18.51 5.42
CA TRP A 678 -19.57 17.66 5.41
C TRP A 678 -19.83 16.33 4.71
N ILE A 679 -20.89 15.60 5.09
CA ILE A 679 -21.16 14.25 4.53
C ILE A 679 -21.43 14.28 3.02
N SER A 680 -22.05 15.37 2.52
CA SER A 680 -22.33 15.55 1.09
C SER A 680 -21.10 15.94 0.26
N ARG A 681 -20.04 16.47 0.89
CA ARG A 681 -18.82 16.95 0.24
C ARG A 681 -17.61 16.10 0.62
N ASP A 682 -16.98 16.45 1.74
CA ASP A 682 -15.70 15.89 2.16
C ASP A 682 -15.86 14.47 2.75
N GLY A 683 -16.97 14.22 3.45
CA GLY A 683 -17.32 12.93 4.05
C GLY A 683 -17.91 11.92 3.06
N ARG A 684 -17.99 12.24 1.77
CA ARG A 684 -18.62 11.37 0.78
C ARG A 684 -17.90 10.02 0.69
N GLY A 685 -18.63 8.93 0.89
CA GLY A 685 -18.09 7.56 0.87
C GLY A 685 -17.40 7.12 2.17
N SER A 686 -17.44 7.94 3.22
CA SER A 686 -17.04 7.49 4.56
C SER A 686 -18.10 6.58 5.18
N GLN A 687 -17.65 5.68 6.07
CA GLN A 687 -18.52 4.97 7.00
C GLN A 687 -18.57 5.76 8.30
N VAL A 688 -19.77 6.09 8.78
CA VAL A 688 -19.96 6.97 9.94
C VAL A 688 -20.86 6.29 10.95
N TRP A 689 -20.50 6.43 12.22
CA TRP A 689 -21.32 6.07 13.35
C TRP A 689 -21.40 7.24 14.33
N LEU A 690 -22.59 7.50 14.83
CA LEU A 690 -22.87 8.51 15.86
C LEU A 690 -23.46 7.80 17.08
N ALA A 691 -23.12 8.27 18.28
CA ALA A 691 -23.67 7.70 19.50
C ALA A 691 -25.19 7.98 19.61
N ASP A 692 -25.95 7.01 20.13
CA ASP A 692 -27.42 7.09 20.26
C ASP A 692 -27.92 8.36 20.97
N GLY A 693 -27.17 8.87 21.94
CA GLY A 693 -27.49 10.11 22.66
C GLY A 693 -27.31 11.40 21.84
N CYS A 694 -26.74 11.32 20.64
CA CYS A 694 -26.42 12.44 19.76
C CYS A 694 -27.29 12.48 18.50
N VAL A 695 -28.19 11.50 18.29
CA VAL A 695 -29.04 11.39 17.11
C VAL A 695 -30.52 11.24 17.49
N ASP A 696 -31.40 11.52 16.53
CA ASP A 696 -32.83 11.24 16.66
C ASP A 696 -33.24 9.85 16.15
N GLU A 697 -34.54 9.56 16.20
CA GLU A 697 -35.13 8.31 15.69
C GLU A 697 -34.85 8.06 14.21
N ASN A 698 -34.49 9.10 13.44
CA ASN A 698 -34.15 9.04 12.02
C ASN A 698 -32.62 9.01 11.79
N GLY A 699 -31.80 8.95 12.84
CA GLY A 699 -30.34 8.98 12.75
C GLY A 699 -29.75 10.37 12.44
N THR A 700 -30.55 11.43 12.57
CA THR A 700 -30.11 12.82 12.33
C THR A 700 -29.46 13.38 13.59
N LEU A 701 -28.32 14.08 13.42
CA LEU A 701 -27.58 14.69 14.52
C LEU A 701 -28.44 15.71 15.30
N GLN A 702 -28.56 15.55 16.62
CA GLN A 702 -29.36 16.41 17.52
C GLN A 702 -28.54 17.27 18.50
N LEU A 703 -27.25 17.44 18.22
CA LEU A 703 -26.35 18.21 19.07
C LEU A 703 -26.77 19.67 19.26
N ASP A 704 -27.46 20.26 18.29
CA ASP A 704 -27.91 21.65 18.37
C ASP A 704 -28.80 21.90 19.59
N SER A 705 -29.79 21.03 19.80
CA SER A 705 -30.68 21.11 20.97
C SER A 705 -29.94 20.82 22.29
N LEU A 706 -28.97 19.91 22.27
CA LEU A 706 -28.20 19.50 23.45
C LEU A 706 -27.24 20.59 23.91
N LEU A 707 -26.63 21.31 22.97
CA LEU A 707 -25.61 22.34 23.21
C LEU A 707 -26.20 23.76 23.23
N GLY A 708 -27.50 23.91 23.02
CA GLY A 708 -28.17 25.21 22.98
C GLY A 708 -27.80 26.05 21.75
N VAL A 709 -27.44 25.40 20.64
CA VAL A 709 -27.14 26.06 19.37
C VAL A 709 -28.44 26.31 18.62
N SER A 710 -28.75 27.58 18.38
CA SER A 710 -29.92 28.02 17.63
C SER A 710 -29.56 29.09 16.62
N LEU A 711 -30.43 29.31 15.64
CA LEU A 711 -30.30 30.47 14.74
C LEU A 711 -30.47 31.78 15.54
N PRO A 712 -29.69 32.83 15.24
CA PRO A 712 -29.95 34.18 15.71
C PRO A 712 -31.37 34.65 15.36
N ALA A 713 -31.95 35.53 16.17
CA ALA A 713 -33.29 36.06 15.90
C ALA A 713 -33.36 36.89 14.61
N ASP A 714 -32.24 37.52 14.24
CA ASP A 714 -32.03 38.31 13.03
C ASP A 714 -31.29 37.51 11.94
N TYR A 715 -31.42 36.17 11.94
CA TYR A 715 -30.74 35.31 10.97
C TYR A 715 -31.12 35.69 9.53
N ASP A 716 -30.16 36.31 8.86
CA ASP A 716 -30.22 36.75 7.48
C ASP A 716 -28.76 36.78 6.99
N PRO A 717 -28.26 35.64 6.49
CA PRO A 717 -26.85 35.44 6.33
C PRO A 717 -26.20 36.39 5.32
N ARG A 718 -25.05 36.97 5.71
CA ARG A 718 -24.30 37.96 4.94
C ARG A 718 -22.83 37.57 4.76
N ASP A 719 -22.26 37.91 3.62
CA ASP A 719 -20.82 37.83 3.38
C ASP A 719 -20.20 39.23 3.53
N VAL A 720 -19.09 39.32 4.25
CA VAL A 720 -18.26 40.52 4.35
C VAL A 720 -17.02 40.32 3.49
N LEU A 721 -16.91 41.12 2.44
CA LEU A 721 -15.79 41.13 1.53
C LEU A 721 -14.85 42.27 1.86
N GLU A 722 -13.61 41.95 2.17
CA GLU A 722 -12.56 42.96 2.22
C GLU A 722 -11.91 43.06 0.85
N VAL A 723 -12.09 44.20 0.19
CA VAL A 723 -11.64 44.42 -1.18
C VAL A 723 -10.46 45.39 -1.19
N HIS A 724 -9.44 45.03 -1.95
CA HIS A 724 -8.24 45.84 -2.20
C HIS A 724 -8.12 46.07 -3.71
N ALA A 725 -8.15 47.33 -4.12
CA ALA A 725 -8.02 47.79 -5.49
C ALA A 725 -6.68 48.54 -5.66
N SER A 726 -5.98 48.22 -6.74
CA SER A 726 -4.65 48.77 -7.03
C SER A 726 -4.48 49.14 -8.50
N THR A 727 -3.49 49.99 -8.79
CA THR A 727 -3.03 50.22 -10.17
C THR A 727 -2.29 49.00 -10.73
N ALA A 728 -1.93 49.03 -12.02
CA ALA A 728 -1.22 47.94 -12.69
C ALA A 728 0.17 47.67 -12.09
N ASP A 729 0.77 48.70 -11.48
CA ASP A 729 2.06 48.64 -10.79
C ASP A 729 1.93 48.30 -9.29
N GLY A 730 0.73 47.94 -8.83
CA GLY A 730 0.47 47.53 -7.43
C GLY A 730 0.35 48.68 -6.42
N LYS A 731 0.16 49.93 -6.86
CA LYS A 731 -0.03 51.08 -5.96
C LYS A 731 -1.48 51.20 -5.50
N GLU A 732 -1.68 51.55 -4.23
CA GLU A 732 -3.00 51.82 -3.65
C GLU A 732 -3.66 53.04 -4.33
N VAL A 733 -4.95 52.93 -4.66
CA VAL A 733 -5.73 54.02 -5.28
C VAL A 733 -6.61 54.70 -4.23
N PRO A 734 -7.07 55.94 -4.46
CA PRO A 734 -8.06 56.57 -3.59
C PRO A 734 -9.31 55.70 -3.44
N PHE A 735 -9.76 55.50 -2.19
CA PHE A 735 -10.84 54.54 -1.85
C PHE A 735 -10.57 53.10 -2.29
N GLY A 736 -9.29 52.74 -2.49
CA GLY A 736 -8.87 51.43 -2.95
C GLY A 736 -9.04 50.31 -1.94
N ARG A 737 -9.41 50.62 -0.68
CA ARG A 737 -9.63 49.61 0.36
C ARG A 737 -10.99 49.81 1.02
N TRP A 738 -11.84 48.78 0.97
CA TRP A 738 -13.17 48.83 1.60
C TRP A 738 -13.66 47.45 2.06
N LEU A 739 -14.68 47.47 2.90
CA LEU A 739 -15.42 46.30 3.35
C LEU A 739 -16.83 46.36 2.76
N GLU A 740 -17.30 45.28 2.13
CA GLU A 740 -18.61 45.21 1.50
C GLU A 740 -19.44 44.08 2.10
N ILE A 741 -20.62 44.41 2.62
CA ILE A 741 -21.58 43.45 3.17
C ILE A 741 -22.59 43.12 2.09
N ILE A 742 -22.69 41.84 1.72
CA ILE A 742 -23.57 41.36 0.65
C ILE A 742 -24.42 40.17 1.14
N PRO A 743 -25.57 39.86 0.50
CA PRO A 743 -26.30 38.62 0.80
C PRO A 743 -25.41 37.38 0.62
N ALA A 744 -25.49 36.40 1.51
CA ALA A 744 -24.64 35.21 1.42
C ALA A 744 -24.90 34.39 0.14
N GLY A 745 -23.83 33.93 -0.51
CA GLY A 745 -23.93 33.15 -1.76
C GLY A 745 -24.13 33.98 -3.04
N SER A 746 -24.01 35.31 -2.95
CA SER A 746 -24.05 36.20 -4.12
C SER A 746 -22.82 36.04 -5.02
N ASP A 747 -22.98 36.34 -6.33
CA ASP A 747 -21.86 36.32 -7.28
C ASP A 747 -20.90 37.51 -7.05
N TYR A 748 -19.71 37.22 -6.55
CA TYR A 748 -18.65 38.20 -6.25
C TYR A 748 -18.07 38.90 -7.50
N THR A 749 -18.40 38.44 -8.70
CA THR A 749 -17.99 39.12 -9.94
C THR A 749 -18.86 40.33 -10.27
N ALA A 750 -20.04 40.45 -9.67
CA ALA A 750 -20.99 41.54 -9.88
C ALA A 750 -20.75 42.77 -8.97
N ILE A 751 -19.74 42.73 -8.09
CA ILE A 751 -19.39 43.85 -7.21
C ILE A 751 -19.05 45.08 -8.06
N ASN A 752 -19.53 46.26 -7.64
CA ASN A 752 -19.25 47.51 -8.34
C ASN A 752 -17.76 47.89 -8.20
N ARG A 753 -16.96 47.54 -9.22
CA ARG A 753 -15.51 47.79 -9.34
C ARG A 753 -15.18 49.13 -10.01
N ASN A 754 -16.07 50.12 -9.93
CA ASN A 754 -15.82 51.44 -10.51
C ASN A 754 -14.99 52.33 -9.57
N VAL A 755 -13.75 51.91 -9.27
CA VAL A 755 -12.78 52.74 -8.53
C VAL A 755 -11.86 53.41 -9.54
N ALA A 756 -11.84 54.75 -9.52
CA ALA A 756 -11.04 55.52 -10.47
C ALA A 756 -9.54 55.21 -10.35
N GLY A 757 -8.91 54.81 -11.46
CA GLY A 757 -7.48 54.50 -11.53
C GLY A 757 -7.10 53.08 -11.12
N ALA A 758 -8.04 52.23 -10.69
CA ALA A 758 -7.78 50.83 -10.38
C ALA A 758 -7.77 49.94 -11.64
N SER A 759 -6.85 48.98 -11.68
CA SER A 759 -6.78 47.95 -12.72
C SER A 759 -6.57 46.53 -12.18
N GLY A 760 -6.35 46.37 -10.87
CA GLY A 760 -6.26 45.08 -10.18
C GLY A 760 -7.13 45.07 -8.93
N TYR A 761 -7.70 43.90 -8.61
CA TYR A 761 -8.56 43.69 -7.44
C TYR A 761 -8.20 42.38 -6.75
N SER A 762 -8.14 42.40 -5.42
CA SER A 762 -8.09 41.20 -4.58
C SER A 762 -9.16 41.30 -3.50
N PHE A 763 -9.64 40.16 -3.02
CA PHE A 763 -10.65 40.12 -1.98
C PHE A 763 -10.43 38.95 -1.02
N THR A 764 -10.81 39.17 0.24
CA THR A 764 -10.99 38.10 1.24
C THR A 764 -12.43 38.11 1.74
N THR A 765 -12.97 36.93 2.03
CA THR A 765 -14.38 36.76 2.40
C THR A 765 -14.51 36.27 3.83
N SER A 766 -15.46 36.81 4.57
CA SER A 766 -15.91 36.34 5.88
C SER A 766 -17.42 36.13 5.84
N HIS A 767 -17.92 35.08 6.50
CA HIS A 767 -19.34 34.73 6.50
C HIS A 767 -19.95 35.06 7.85
N CYS A 768 -21.12 35.70 7.86
CA CYS A 768 -21.85 36.13 9.06
C CYS A 768 -23.28 35.60 9.01
N ALA A 769 -23.80 35.20 10.16
CA ALA A 769 -25.16 34.67 10.31
C ALA A 769 -26.23 35.76 10.24
N SER A 770 -25.87 37.02 10.48
CA SER A 770 -26.79 38.15 10.40
C SER A 770 -26.16 39.47 9.92
N PRO A 771 -26.97 40.47 9.51
CA PRO A 771 -26.48 41.79 9.16
C PRO A 771 -25.85 42.52 10.36
N ALA A 772 -26.35 42.30 11.57
CA ALA A 772 -25.78 42.89 12.77
C ALA A 772 -24.37 42.35 13.04
N GLU A 773 -24.17 41.04 12.89
CA GLU A 773 -22.86 40.40 13.01
C GLU A 773 -21.88 40.91 11.94
N ALA A 774 -22.35 41.05 10.69
CA ALA A 774 -21.54 41.59 9.60
C ALA A 774 -21.06 43.03 9.87
N ARG A 775 -21.94 43.90 10.37
CA ARG A 775 -21.57 45.28 10.77
C ARG A 775 -20.63 45.30 11.97
N GLU A 776 -20.84 44.43 12.96
CA GLU A 776 -19.93 44.33 14.10
C GLU A 776 -18.54 43.84 13.68
N LEU A 777 -18.45 42.91 12.73
CA LEU A 777 -17.18 42.46 12.14
C LEU A 777 -16.44 43.61 11.45
N VAL A 778 -17.16 44.44 10.68
CA VAL A 778 -16.60 45.65 10.05
C VAL A 778 -16.02 46.59 11.11
N GLN A 779 -16.79 46.87 12.17
CA GLN A 779 -16.36 47.74 13.26
C GLN A 779 -15.19 47.13 14.07
N SER A 780 -15.19 45.81 14.30
CA SER A 780 -14.12 45.14 15.04
C SER A 780 -12.81 45.13 14.26
N LYS A 781 -12.87 44.91 12.93
CA LYS A 781 -11.68 45.02 12.06
C LYS A 781 -11.11 46.43 12.10
N ALA A 782 -11.96 47.45 12.01
CA ALA A 782 -11.53 48.85 12.10
C ALA A 782 -10.83 49.16 13.44
N ARG A 783 -11.40 48.69 14.56
CA ARG A 783 -10.80 48.84 15.89
C ARG A 783 -9.45 48.12 16.00
N ALA A 784 -9.34 46.90 15.47
CA ALA A 784 -8.12 46.10 15.51
C ALA A 784 -6.97 46.73 14.70
N GLU A 785 -7.29 47.36 13.57
CA GLU A 785 -6.31 48.04 12.72
C GLU A 785 -6.05 49.51 13.11
N GLY A 786 -6.82 50.04 14.08
CA GLY A 786 -6.73 51.44 14.48
C GLY A 786 -7.16 52.44 13.39
N VAL A 787 -7.99 51.99 12.45
CA VAL A 787 -8.48 52.78 11.30
C VAL A 787 -9.93 53.21 11.51
N GLU A 788 -10.36 54.26 10.81
CA GLU A 788 -11.76 54.67 10.80
C GLU A 788 -12.47 54.05 9.60
N VAL A 789 -13.68 53.52 9.80
CA VAL A 789 -14.54 53.02 8.71
C VAL A 789 -15.84 53.81 8.66
N LYS A 790 -16.26 54.21 7.45
CA LYS A 790 -17.51 54.95 7.23
C LYS A 790 -18.31 54.38 6.06
N PRO A 791 -19.65 54.35 6.13
CA PRO A 791 -20.49 54.02 4.98
C PRO A 791 -20.15 54.89 3.78
N ALA A 792 -20.02 54.29 2.58
CA ALA A 792 -19.64 55.00 1.36
C ALA A 792 -20.62 56.13 1.00
N GLU A 793 -21.91 55.97 1.34
CA GLU A 793 -22.96 56.98 1.13
C GLU A 793 -22.70 58.29 1.90
N LEU A 794 -21.88 58.25 2.96
CA LEU A 794 -21.54 59.40 3.80
C LEU A 794 -20.22 60.06 3.38
N ILE A 795 -19.58 59.60 2.29
CA ILE A 795 -18.27 60.08 1.84
C ILE A 795 -18.40 60.61 0.41
N GLU A 796 -18.13 61.90 0.23
CA GLU A 796 -18.17 62.53 -1.10
C GLU A 796 -17.11 61.92 -2.04
N GLY A 797 -17.55 61.48 -3.22
CA GLY A 797 -16.69 60.87 -4.23
C GLY A 797 -16.36 59.39 -4.03
N ALA A 798 -16.86 58.75 -2.96
CA ALA A 798 -16.68 57.32 -2.74
C ALA A 798 -17.55 56.48 -3.70
N PRO A 799 -17.05 55.33 -4.20
CA PRO A 799 -17.81 54.46 -5.09
C PRO A 799 -18.92 53.73 -4.33
N LEU A 800 -20.17 53.86 -4.77
CA LEU A 800 -21.34 53.26 -4.11
C LEU A 800 -21.46 51.74 -4.36
N PRO A 801 -22.02 50.97 -3.42
CA PRO A 801 -22.28 49.54 -3.58
C PRO A 801 -23.37 49.25 -4.63
N ALA A 802 -23.50 47.98 -5.02
CA ALA A 802 -24.67 47.51 -5.77
C ALA A 802 -25.95 47.53 -4.90
N GLU A 803 -27.12 47.50 -5.53
CA GLU A 803 -28.41 47.47 -4.82
C GLU A 803 -28.50 46.22 -3.91
N GLY A 804 -28.86 46.42 -2.63
CA GLY A 804 -28.93 45.34 -1.63
C GLY A 804 -27.62 45.04 -0.88
N CYS A 805 -26.54 45.78 -1.16
CA CYS A 805 -25.24 45.67 -0.51
C CYS A 805 -24.90 46.93 0.32
N GLU A 806 -24.07 46.79 1.35
CA GLU A 806 -23.51 47.92 2.11
C GLU A 806 -22.01 48.03 1.86
N ARG A 807 -21.49 49.24 1.62
CA ARG A 807 -20.04 49.47 1.48
C ARG A 807 -19.52 50.40 2.55
N TRP A 808 -18.44 49.99 3.19
CA TRP A 808 -17.75 50.70 4.27
C TRP A 808 -16.31 50.98 3.83
N ILE A 809 -15.99 52.26 3.61
CA ILE A 809 -14.65 52.69 3.17
C ILE A 809 -13.72 52.77 4.38
N ILE A 810 -12.50 52.24 4.22
CA ILE A 810 -11.44 52.36 5.23
C ILE A 810 -10.70 53.68 5.01
N LEU A 811 -10.71 54.55 6.01
CA LEU A 811 -10.04 55.84 6.00
C LEU A 811 -8.70 55.73 6.75
N GLN A 812 -7.59 55.99 6.06
CA GLN A 812 -6.29 56.14 6.71
C GLN A 812 -6.28 57.42 7.55
N ARG A 813 -5.79 57.37 8.79
CA ARG A 813 -5.60 58.56 9.62
C ARG A 813 -4.62 59.50 8.91
N SER A 814 -5.07 60.71 8.59
CA SER A 814 -4.17 61.80 8.20
C SER A 814 -3.28 62.16 9.39
N GLU A 815 -1.97 61.91 9.31
CA GLU A 815 -1.01 62.59 10.17
C GLU A 815 -1.07 64.09 9.88
N GLY A 816 -1.63 64.88 10.80
CA GLY A 816 -1.81 66.31 10.61
C GLY A 816 -1.68 67.09 11.91
N ASN A 817 -0.59 67.86 11.99
CA ASN A 817 -0.37 69.06 12.80
C ASN A 817 -0.11 68.91 14.31
N ALA A 818 1.15 68.64 14.66
CA ALA A 818 1.81 69.30 15.78
C ALA A 818 2.72 70.42 15.25
N GLN A 819 2.12 71.55 14.87
CA GLN A 819 2.83 72.83 14.81
C GLN A 819 2.58 73.57 16.11
N THR A 820 3.68 73.73 16.83
CA THR A 820 3.94 74.51 18.04
C THR A 820 3.17 75.83 18.11
N ILE A 821 2.39 76.03 19.19
CA ILE A 821 2.30 77.32 19.87
C ILE A 821 2.36 77.06 21.39
N ALA A 822 3.42 77.62 21.99
CA ALA A 822 3.89 77.60 23.39
C ALA A 822 4.55 76.30 23.89
#